data_AF-A0A5N5K1X1-F1
#
_entry.id   AF-A0A5N5K1X1-F1
#
_cell.length_a   1.000
_cell.length_b   1.000
_cell.length_c   1.000
_cell.angle_alpha   90.00
_cell.angle_beta   90.00
_cell.angle_gamma   90.00
#
_symmetry.space_group_name_H-M   'P 1'
#
loop_
_entity.id
_entity.type
_entity.pdbx_description
1 polymer ?
#
loop_
_entity_poly.entity_id
_entity_poly.type
_entity_poly.pdbx_seq_one_letter_code
_entity_poly.pdbx_strand_id
1 'polypeptide(L)'
;MATKLSTYFLSHRLTTALNCNTITANTTNDPKHTNVRFLLPFHRSLSFSSFKIRNQNLRSSQYKRRQMNKSSSTEDSESHHPQPQPPPPSVLSVVPDDETGASLHVDSETSTSVDVEPIEQLTEAQNSQRLTVSPEAKALAIDVNVEEDEEHSSASDEMKQLAVNMGGGEKLSSIQPEDLIGMIRNAEKNTLLLNKARVYALDDLERIFHEKDKLQGEINVLERRLAENDAKMKVAAQEKIRVELLETQLEKLRNELAESGATERSVSDLFESQNNVFNKEAFLLQNNTLLQNSSVQSLSEELGLLRTENMSLKNDIEALRAELSNVKNTDERVVTLVKQHSSMKSSLQDLESKLIASQEEVSKLSGLKVECKDLWEKVDTLQVLLDKATKRADQAILVLQQNQDLRKKVDKLEESLEKAVVYKLSSEKLQQYNELMQQKMKLLEEHLQRSDEEIHSYVQLYQDSVQEFQDALKSLKEESSKRALDEPVDDMPWEFWSHLLLIIDGWLLEKKISTDDAKLLREMVWKRDGRICEAYMESREKKEREALARFLKLTSSPKSSGLSIIHIAAEMAPVAKVGGLGDVVTGLCKALQKRGHLVEIVLPKYDCMQYDRIHNLRALDVVLESYFDGKLYKNKIWVGTVEGLPVYFIEPQHPEKFFWRGQFYGEHDDFRRFSFFSRAALELLLQSGKKPDIIHCHDWQTAFVAPLYWDIYAPKGLNSARICFTCHNFEYQGTAPGSELASCGLDVHQMNRPDRMQDNSALDRVNPVKGAVVFSNIVTTVSPTYAQEVRTAEGGKGLHSTLSFHSKKFVGILNGIDTDAWNPATDTFLKVQYNVNDLQGKIENKIALRKFLGLSNADVKQPMVGCITRLVPQKGVHLIRHAIYRTLELGGQFVLLGSSPVAHIQREFEGIANHFMNHDDIRLILKYDESLSHSIFAASDIFIIPSIFEPCGLTQMIAMRYGSIPVARKTGGLNDSVFDVDDDTVPLQFQNGFTFSTPDEHGVNSALDRAFNYYRNNTEVWQQLVQKDMNMDFSWELSATQYEELYLNSVARARVAANRAQ
;
A
#
# COMPACT_ATOMS: atom_id res chain seq x y z
N MET A 1 12.14 -17.40 71.37
CA MET A 1 11.70 -15.98 71.58
C MET A 1 11.04 -15.51 70.29
N ALA A 2 10.11 -14.56 70.26
CA ALA A 2 9.14 -14.11 71.28
C ALA A 2 8.03 -13.33 70.52
N THR A 3 6.78 -13.48 70.94
CA THR A 3 5.59 -13.11 70.16
C THR A 3 5.07 -11.68 70.44
N LYS A 4 4.15 -11.19 69.58
CA LYS A 4 3.13 -10.12 69.78
C LYS A 4 3.54 -8.65 69.58
N LEU A 5 2.82 -7.97 68.68
CA LEU A 5 1.65 -7.08 68.92
C LEU A 5 0.97 -6.90 67.54
N SER A 6 -0.33 -7.03 67.26
CA SER A 6 -1.60 -6.87 68.02
C SER A 6 -1.92 -5.41 68.38
N THR A 7 -3.15 -4.88 68.26
CA THR A 7 -4.45 -5.36 67.69
C THR A 7 -5.43 -4.17 67.71
N TYR A 8 -6.35 -4.03 66.74
CA TYR A 8 -7.66 -3.37 66.98
C TYR A 8 -8.73 -3.85 65.98
N PHE A 9 -9.99 -3.51 66.26
CA PHE A 9 -11.03 -4.52 66.54
C PHE A 9 -12.43 -4.05 66.09
N LEU A 10 -13.30 -4.99 65.67
CA LEU A 10 -14.77 -4.97 65.73
C LEU A 10 -15.55 -3.71 65.25
N SER A 11 -16.37 -3.89 64.20
CA SER A 11 -17.84 -3.85 64.35
C SER A 11 -18.54 -4.63 63.22
N HIS A 12 -19.87 -4.77 63.32
CA HIS A 12 -20.50 -6.08 63.56
C HIS A 12 -22.01 -6.03 63.21
N ARG A 13 -22.60 -7.17 62.81
CA ARG A 13 -24.06 -7.46 62.59
C ARG A 13 -24.65 -7.13 61.20
N LEU A 14 -25.77 -7.73 60.77
CA LEU A 14 -26.32 -9.12 60.81
C LEU A 14 -27.74 -9.12 60.18
N THR A 15 -28.25 -10.30 59.75
CA THR A 15 -29.70 -10.61 59.49
C THR A 15 -30.38 -9.83 58.34
N THR A 16 -31.42 -10.27 57.60
CA THR A 16 -32.30 -11.48 57.50
C THR A 16 -33.12 -11.33 56.19
N ALA A 17 -33.90 -12.28 55.63
CA ALA A 17 -33.95 -13.75 55.56
C ALA A 17 -35.26 -14.16 54.79
N LEU A 18 -35.51 -15.46 54.59
CA LEU A 18 -36.83 -16.11 54.38
C LEU A 18 -37.62 -15.90 53.06
N ASN A 19 -37.69 -16.94 52.21
CA ASN A 19 -38.90 -17.79 51.96
C ASN A 19 -38.78 -18.58 50.62
N CYS A 20 -39.49 -19.70 50.36
CA CYS A 20 -39.85 -20.88 51.20
C CYS A 20 -40.46 -22.00 50.30
N ASN A 21 -40.60 -23.22 50.85
CA ASN A 21 -41.33 -24.42 50.32
C ASN A 21 -40.60 -25.28 49.25
N THR A 22 -40.21 -26.55 49.49
CA THR A 22 -40.94 -27.83 49.77
C THR A 22 -41.58 -28.47 48.51
N ILE A 23 -41.62 -29.80 48.32
CA ILE A 23 -41.81 -30.90 49.30
C ILE A 23 -41.24 -32.27 48.81
N THR A 24 -40.70 -33.11 49.73
CA THR A 24 -40.44 -34.60 49.69
C THR A 24 -39.97 -35.32 48.40
N ALA A 25 -39.12 -36.37 48.39
CA ALA A 25 -38.20 -37.09 49.30
C ALA A 25 -37.43 -38.11 48.37
N ASN A 26 -36.78 -39.25 48.69
CA ASN A 26 -36.36 -40.05 49.87
C ASN A 26 -35.25 -41.05 49.34
N THR A 27 -34.43 -41.84 50.05
CA THR A 27 -34.24 -42.21 51.48
C THR A 27 -32.72 -42.53 51.71
N THR A 28 -32.35 -43.27 52.76
CA THR A 28 -31.00 -43.63 53.21
C THR A 28 -30.48 -45.01 52.74
N ASN A 29 -29.17 -45.15 52.43
CA ASN A 29 -28.20 -45.97 53.22
C ASN A 29 -26.76 -46.03 52.62
N ASP A 30 -25.79 -46.23 53.51
CA ASP A 30 -24.34 -46.52 53.30
C ASP A 30 -24.12 -48.07 53.21
N PRO A 31 -22.91 -48.69 53.03
CA PRO A 31 -21.54 -48.13 52.97
C PRO A 31 -20.63 -48.72 51.84
N LYS A 32 -19.30 -48.55 51.99
CA LYS A 32 -18.21 -48.96 51.06
C LYS A 32 -17.71 -50.42 51.21
N HIS A 33 -16.91 -50.85 50.22
CA HIS A 33 -15.81 -51.85 50.21
C HIS A 33 -16.00 -53.30 49.68
N THR A 34 -15.03 -53.67 48.81
CA THR A 34 -14.36 -54.99 48.58
C THR A 34 -15.04 -56.21 47.92
N ASN A 35 -14.62 -56.45 46.68
CA ASN A 35 -14.03 -57.69 46.10
C ASN A 35 -14.80 -59.05 45.97
N VAL A 36 -15.02 -59.40 44.69
CA VAL A 36 -14.65 -60.68 44.01
C VAL A 36 -15.33 -62.00 44.41
N ARG A 37 -16.10 -62.58 43.46
CA ARG A 37 -15.84 -63.94 42.92
C ARG A 37 -16.58 -64.27 41.60
N PHE A 38 -16.00 -65.18 40.82
CA PHE A 38 -16.55 -65.80 39.60
C PHE A 38 -17.51 -66.97 39.93
N LEU A 39 -18.44 -67.32 39.03
CA LEU A 39 -18.42 -68.60 38.28
C LEU A 39 -19.53 -68.74 37.19
N LEU A 40 -19.31 -69.73 36.32
CA LEU A 40 -20.07 -70.16 35.10
C LEU A 40 -21.08 -71.30 35.45
N PRO A 41 -21.88 -71.98 34.55
CA PRO A 41 -21.61 -72.24 33.10
C PRO A 41 -22.75 -72.55 32.06
N PHE A 42 -22.34 -72.62 30.77
CA PHE A 42 -22.87 -73.40 29.61
C PHE A 42 -24.35 -73.22 29.12
N HIS A 43 -24.75 -73.49 27.85
CA HIS A 43 -24.24 -74.39 26.80
C HIS A 43 -24.52 -73.92 25.32
N ARG A 44 -23.57 -74.21 24.40
CA ARG A 44 -23.68 -74.71 22.97
C ARG A 44 -24.52 -73.94 21.89
N SER A 45 -24.21 -74.00 20.57
CA SER A 45 -23.00 -74.48 19.81
C SER A 45 -23.08 -74.22 18.28
N LEU A 46 -21.92 -74.29 17.60
CA LEU A 46 -21.67 -74.33 16.13
C LEU A 46 -21.91 -73.01 15.36
N SER A 47 -21.04 -72.52 14.47
CA SER A 47 -19.69 -72.93 13.98
C SER A 47 -18.99 -71.69 13.34
N PHE A 48 -17.78 -71.67 12.73
CA PHE A 48 -16.81 -72.72 12.34
C PHE A 48 -15.33 -72.21 12.43
N SER A 49 -14.53 -72.25 11.35
CA SER A 49 -13.06 -71.98 11.32
C SER A 49 -12.54 -71.91 9.86
N SER A 50 -11.32 -71.51 9.45
CA SER A 50 -10.18 -70.67 9.92
C SER A 50 -9.02 -70.88 8.91
N PHE A 51 -7.97 -70.02 8.81
CA PHE A 51 -6.53 -70.43 8.81
C PHE A 51 -5.52 -69.25 8.78
N LYS A 52 -4.21 -69.56 8.87
CA LYS A 52 -3.06 -68.64 9.04
C LYS A 52 -2.16 -68.54 7.79
N ILE A 53 -1.33 -67.49 7.72
CA ILE A 53 -0.27 -67.27 6.72
C ILE A 53 1.10 -67.74 7.23
N ARG A 54 1.94 -68.36 6.38
CA ARG A 54 3.41 -68.49 6.58
C ARG A 54 4.15 -68.76 5.25
N ASN A 55 5.42 -68.36 5.17
CA ASN A 55 6.27 -68.33 3.97
C ASN A 55 6.60 -69.70 3.35
N GLN A 56 6.86 -69.75 2.03
CA GLN A 56 8.09 -70.32 1.45
C GLN A 56 8.36 -69.89 -0.02
N ASN A 57 9.49 -70.32 -0.59
CA ASN A 57 10.14 -69.81 -1.81
C ASN A 57 10.26 -70.87 -2.94
N LEU A 58 10.52 -70.40 -4.18
CA LEU A 58 10.95 -71.17 -5.39
C LEU A 58 9.83 -72.03 -6.05
N ARG A 59 9.83 -72.34 -7.37
CA ARG A 59 10.88 -72.31 -8.42
C ARG A 59 10.27 -72.24 -9.85
N SER A 60 11.00 -71.66 -10.84
CA SER A 60 11.03 -71.93 -12.32
C SER A 60 9.80 -72.55 -13.07
N SER A 61 9.41 -72.16 -14.31
CA SER A 61 10.22 -71.96 -15.54
C SER A 61 9.41 -71.27 -16.69
N GLN A 62 10.01 -70.42 -17.55
CA GLN A 62 10.42 -70.60 -18.97
C GLN A 62 9.39 -70.36 -20.14
N TYR A 63 9.96 -69.89 -21.28
CA TYR A 63 9.50 -69.89 -22.69
C TYR A 63 8.31 -69.04 -23.25
N LYS A 64 8.64 -67.80 -23.70
CA LYS A 64 8.68 -67.33 -25.12
C LYS A 64 7.53 -67.62 -26.13
N ARG A 65 7.15 -66.58 -26.89
CA ARG A 65 6.40 -66.54 -28.19
C ARG A 65 4.87 -66.86 -28.15
N ARG A 66 4.05 -66.54 -29.17
CA ARG A 66 3.94 -65.40 -30.14
C ARG A 66 2.70 -65.61 -31.05
N GLN A 67 1.91 -64.56 -31.30
CA GLN A 67 1.06 -64.33 -32.52
C GLN A 67 -0.15 -65.25 -32.89
N MET A 68 -1.21 -64.56 -33.33
CA MET A 68 -2.06 -64.81 -34.54
C MET A 68 -3.30 -65.74 -34.54
N ASN A 69 -4.46 -65.06 -34.73
CA ASN A 69 -5.36 -65.15 -35.92
C ASN A 69 -6.61 -66.07 -35.96
N LYS A 70 -7.69 -65.42 -36.46
CA LYS A 70 -8.77 -65.93 -37.36
C LYS A 70 -9.81 -66.92 -36.80
N SER A 71 -11.07 -66.97 -37.28
CA SER A 71 -11.88 -66.07 -38.16
C SER A 71 -13.36 -66.52 -38.21
N SER A 72 -14.17 -65.97 -39.15
CA SER A 72 -15.59 -66.27 -39.52
C SER A 72 -16.66 -65.86 -38.48
N SER A 73 -17.69 -65.02 -38.74
CA SER A 73 -18.66 -64.80 -39.87
C SER A 73 -19.97 -65.61 -39.71
N THR A 74 -21.16 -65.18 -40.15
CA THR A 74 -21.60 -64.15 -41.13
C THR A 74 -22.86 -63.36 -40.69
N GLU A 75 -23.20 -62.28 -41.44
CA GLU A 75 -24.55 -61.76 -41.83
C GLU A 75 -25.64 -61.48 -40.76
N ASP A 76 -26.41 -60.37 -40.77
CA ASP A 76 -26.35 -59.07 -41.49
C ASP A 76 -27.31 -58.07 -40.73
N SER A 77 -27.87 -56.92 -41.16
CA SER A 77 -28.04 -56.15 -42.42
C SER A 77 -28.47 -54.68 -42.14
N GLU A 78 -28.58 -53.85 -43.19
CA GLU A 78 -29.37 -52.58 -43.36
C GLU A 78 -29.37 -51.47 -42.26
N SER A 79 -29.14 -50.17 -42.55
CA SER A 79 -28.88 -49.48 -43.85
C SER A 79 -28.21 -48.07 -43.70
N HIS A 80 -27.54 -47.64 -44.78
CA HIS A 80 -27.17 -46.27 -45.22
C HIS A 80 -26.40 -45.26 -44.30
N HIS A 81 -25.07 -45.43 -44.25
CA HIS A 81 -24.01 -44.56 -44.86
C HIS A 81 -24.38 -43.31 -45.72
N PRO A 82 -23.42 -42.39 -46.08
CA PRO A 82 -21.94 -42.49 -45.99
C PRO A 82 -21.12 -41.24 -45.52
N GLN A 83 -19.84 -41.46 -45.20
CA GLN A 83 -18.72 -40.52 -45.44
C GLN A 83 -18.00 -40.87 -46.77
N PRO A 84 -17.12 -40.00 -47.29
CA PRO A 84 -15.84 -40.50 -47.79
C PRO A 84 -14.60 -39.68 -47.37
N GLN A 85 -13.42 -40.29 -47.54
CA GLN A 85 -12.07 -39.78 -47.23
C GLN A 85 -11.21 -39.66 -48.53
N PRO A 86 -9.97 -39.11 -48.50
CA PRO A 86 -9.19 -38.74 -49.70
C PRO A 86 -8.51 -39.95 -50.41
N PRO A 87 -7.69 -39.75 -51.48
CA PRO A 87 -6.23 -39.91 -51.33
C PRO A 87 -5.39 -38.95 -52.27
N PRO A 88 -4.17 -39.24 -52.84
CA PRO A 88 -3.02 -38.29 -52.80
C PRO A 88 -2.32 -38.05 -54.20
N PRO A 89 -0.97 -38.04 -54.36
CA PRO A 89 -0.05 -36.88 -54.30
C PRO A 89 0.78 -36.63 -55.61
N SER A 90 1.91 -35.88 -55.50
CA SER A 90 3.07 -35.77 -56.43
C SER A 90 2.99 -34.65 -57.52
N VAL A 91 4.08 -34.07 -58.11
CA VAL A 91 5.56 -34.18 -57.91
C VAL A 91 6.34 -33.02 -58.61
N LEU A 92 7.60 -32.71 -58.17
CA LEU A 92 8.63 -31.86 -58.85
C LEU A 92 8.31 -30.35 -59.08
N SER A 93 9.23 -29.39 -59.34
CA SER A 93 10.72 -29.34 -59.41
C SER A 93 11.26 -27.89 -59.45
N VAL A 94 12.51 -27.66 -58.98
CA VAL A 94 13.53 -26.67 -59.46
C VAL A 94 13.22 -25.15 -59.27
N VAL A 95 13.98 -24.26 -58.59
CA VAL A 95 15.45 -23.96 -58.49
C VAL A 95 15.96 -23.05 -59.63
N PRO A 96 16.74 -21.95 -59.42
CA PRO A 96 16.90 -21.04 -58.26
C PRO A 96 17.09 -19.54 -58.65
N ASP A 97 17.86 -18.78 -57.85
CA ASP A 97 18.73 -17.61 -58.15
C ASP A 97 18.19 -16.14 -58.22
N ASP A 98 18.93 -15.28 -57.49
CA ASP A 98 19.54 -13.97 -57.85
C ASP A 98 18.71 -12.73 -58.28
N GLU A 99 19.15 -11.48 -58.05
CA GLU A 99 20.09 -10.87 -57.06
C GLU A 99 19.86 -9.33 -57.11
N THR A 100 20.36 -8.55 -56.13
CA THR A 100 20.46 -7.05 -56.12
C THR A 100 19.12 -6.27 -56.09
N GLY A 101 19.07 -4.96 -55.78
CA GLY A 101 20.04 -4.06 -55.15
C GLY A 101 19.74 -2.56 -55.33
N ALA A 102 20.23 -1.73 -54.38
CA ALA A 102 20.58 -0.30 -54.54
C ALA A 102 19.53 0.76 -54.99
N SER A 103 18.86 1.39 -54.01
CA SER A 103 19.12 2.79 -53.55
C SER A 103 18.87 4.07 -54.42
N LEU A 104 18.27 5.09 -53.75
CA LEU A 104 18.54 6.56 -53.79
C LEU A 104 17.96 7.51 -54.88
N HIS A 105 17.31 8.60 -54.39
CA HIS A 105 17.37 10.02 -54.85
C HIS A 105 16.85 10.41 -56.28
N VAL A 106 16.48 11.68 -56.64
CA VAL A 106 16.09 12.94 -55.92
C VAL A 106 15.31 13.87 -56.89
N ASP A 107 14.43 14.72 -56.34
CA ASP A 107 13.78 16.01 -56.75
C ASP A 107 13.78 16.58 -58.21
N SER A 108 12.81 17.51 -58.42
CA SER A 108 12.80 18.74 -59.27
C SER A 108 11.98 18.85 -60.60
N GLU A 109 10.78 19.40 -60.46
CA GLU A 109 10.17 20.58 -61.12
C GLU A 109 10.28 20.96 -62.64
N THR A 110 9.10 21.21 -63.25
CA THR A 110 8.68 22.31 -64.17
C THR A 110 8.96 22.36 -65.69
N SER A 111 7.87 22.46 -66.49
CA SER A 111 7.62 23.33 -67.69
C SER A 111 6.19 23.03 -68.23
N THR A 112 5.23 23.96 -68.40
CA THR A 112 4.99 24.94 -69.50
C THR A 112 4.92 24.29 -70.92
N SER A 113 3.97 24.56 -71.82
CA SER A 113 3.19 25.80 -72.11
C SER A 113 2.02 25.63 -73.13
N VAL A 114 1.01 26.55 -73.14
CA VAL A 114 0.41 27.25 -74.34
C VAL A 114 -0.49 26.41 -75.33
N ASP A 115 -1.61 26.87 -75.95
CA ASP A 115 -2.21 28.22 -76.19
C ASP A 115 -3.75 28.26 -76.51
N VAL A 116 -4.30 29.49 -76.64
CA VAL A 116 -5.49 29.98 -77.41
C VAL A 116 -6.95 29.88 -76.86
N GLU A 117 -7.71 30.98 -77.08
CA GLU A 117 -9.09 31.33 -76.62
C GLU A 117 -10.12 31.27 -77.82
N PRO A 118 -11.18 32.11 -78.09
CA PRO A 118 -11.74 33.33 -77.45
C PRO A 118 -13.31 33.50 -77.39
N ILE A 119 -13.80 34.67 -76.91
CA ILE A 119 -15.14 35.35 -77.15
C ILE A 119 -16.39 34.72 -76.43
N GLU A 120 -17.01 35.32 -75.40
CA GLU A 120 -17.97 36.50 -75.33
C GLU A 120 -19.41 36.22 -75.86
N GLN A 121 -20.56 36.79 -75.39
CA GLN A 121 -20.97 37.64 -74.24
C GLN A 121 -22.54 37.67 -74.09
N LEU A 122 -23.08 38.23 -72.99
CA LEU A 122 -24.43 38.88 -72.81
C LEU A 122 -25.75 38.08 -73.06
N THR A 123 -26.51 37.64 -72.03
CA THR A 123 -27.64 38.29 -71.28
C THR A 123 -29.03 38.43 -71.97
N GLU A 124 -30.08 37.77 -71.44
CA GLU A 124 -31.23 38.42 -70.74
C GLU A 124 -32.27 37.44 -70.10
N ALA A 125 -33.08 37.98 -69.16
CA ALA A 125 -34.28 37.51 -68.44
C ALA A 125 -34.92 36.11 -68.73
N GLN A 126 -35.37 35.31 -67.75
CA GLN A 126 -36.48 35.62 -66.80
C GLN A 126 -36.55 34.66 -65.57
N ASN A 127 -37.24 35.11 -64.51
CA ASN A 127 -37.93 34.37 -63.44
C ASN A 127 -37.49 32.93 -63.07
N SER A 128 -36.80 32.79 -61.93
CA SER A 128 -37.27 31.94 -60.82
C SER A 128 -36.46 32.12 -59.52
N GLN A 129 -36.96 31.51 -58.44
CA GLN A 129 -36.36 31.47 -57.11
C GLN A 129 -35.00 30.72 -57.07
N ARG A 130 -34.27 30.86 -55.95
CA ARG A 130 -33.31 29.91 -55.37
C ARG A 130 -31.92 29.79 -56.03
N LEU A 131 -30.90 30.35 -55.37
CA LEU A 131 -29.43 30.16 -55.46
C LEU A 131 -28.83 30.87 -54.22
N THR A 132 -27.67 30.58 -53.63
CA THR A 132 -26.69 29.45 -53.68
C THR A 132 -26.74 28.68 -52.32
N VAL A 133 -25.83 27.82 -51.81
CA VAL A 133 -24.52 27.22 -52.15
C VAL A 133 -24.67 25.70 -51.84
N SER A 134 -24.56 24.78 -52.81
CA SER A 134 -23.41 23.90 -53.17
C SER A 134 -23.09 22.75 -52.18
N PRO A 135 -22.64 21.56 -52.66
CA PRO A 135 -23.15 20.27 -52.13
C PRO A 135 -22.08 19.16 -51.91
N GLU A 136 -22.56 17.90 -51.87
CA GLU A 136 -21.85 16.60 -52.03
C GLU A 136 -21.23 15.92 -50.78
N ALA A 137 -21.26 14.58 -50.63
CA ALA A 137 -22.09 13.52 -51.25
C ALA A 137 -21.94 12.15 -50.49
N LYS A 138 -22.80 11.17 -50.84
CA LYS A 138 -22.81 9.72 -50.46
C LYS A 138 -23.34 9.45 -49.03
N ALA A 139 -24.51 8.84 -48.80
CA ALA A 139 -25.06 7.49 -49.17
C ALA A 139 -24.77 6.44 -48.07
N LEU A 140 -25.71 5.70 -47.46
CA LEU A 140 -26.97 4.99 -47.84
C LEU A 140 -26.78 3.52 -48.28
N ALA A 141 -27.75 2.68 -47.88
CA ALA A 141 -27.80 1.21 -47.87
C ALA A 141 -26.85 0.55 -46.83
N ILE A 142 -27.20 -0.44 -45.99
CA ILE A 142 -28.27 -1.47 -45.87
C ILE A 142 -27.91 -2.82 -46.52
N ASP A 143 -27.98 -3.89 -45.69
CA ASP A 143 -28.07 -5.34 -46.00
C ASP A 143 -26.89 -6.03 -46.74
N VAL A 144 -26.61 -7.34 -46.60
CA VAL A 144 -26.83 -8.40 -45.57
C VAL A 144 -25.97 -9.64 -45.98
N ASN A 145 -25.76 -10.65 -45.11
CA ASN A 145 -25.23 -12.01 -45.42
C ASN A 145 -23.73 -12.14 -45.82
N VAL A 146 -23.05 -13.30 -45.76
CA VAL A 146 -23.14 -14.50 -44.87
C VAL A 146 -21.85 -15.36 -45.02
N GLU A 147 -21.38 -15.95 -43.91
CA GLU A 147 -20.56 -17.19 -43.69
C GLU A 147 -19.26 -17.53 -44.50
N GLU A 148 -18.48 -18.46 -43.90
CA GLU A 148 -17.41 -19.35 -44.44
C GLU A 148 -16.07 -18.76 -45.01
N ASP A 149 -14.90 -19.41 -44.86
CA ASP A 149 -14.34 -20.24 -43.75
C ASP A 149 -12.82 -20.54 -43.93
N GLU A 150 -12.27 -21.38 -43.05
CA GLU A 150 -11.03 -22.20 -43.11
C GLU A 150 -9.65 -21.61 -42.67
N GLU A 151 -8.79 -22.54 -42.22
CA GLU A 151 -7.63 -22.35 -41.34
C GLU A 151 -6.27 -22.64 -42.04
N HIS A 152 -5.12 -22.34 -41.38
CA HIS A 152 -4.26 -23.38 -40.75
C HIS A 152 -2.84 -22.89 -40.33
N SER A 153 -2.42 -23.31 -39.12
CA SER A 153 -1.03 -23.39 -38.61
C SER A 153 -0.28 -22.05 -38.35
N SER A 154 0.78 -21.97 -37.54
CA SER A 154 1.60 -23.02 -36.88
C SER A 154 2.08 -22.60 -35.47
N ALA A 155 2.85 -23.45 -34.78
CA ALA A 155 3.03 -23.41 -33.31
C ALA A 155 4.15 -22.51 -32.74
N SER A 156 3.88 -21.93 -31.57
CA SER A 156 4.85 -21.73 -30.47
C SER A 156 4.12 -21.68 -29.11
N ASP A 157 4.78 -22.09 -28.03
CA ASP A 157 4.19 -22.37 -26.71
C ASP A 157 3.53 -21.16 -25.98
N GLU A 158 2.34 -21.37 -25.36
CA GLU A 158 2.24 -21.52 -23.88
C GLU A 158 0.80 -21.88 -23.34
N MET A 159 0.69 -23.06 -22.71
CA MET A 159 -0.13 -23.40 -21.51
C MET A 159 -1.69 -23.26 -21.42
N LYS A 160 -2.39 -24.32 -21.86
CA LYS A 160 -3.42 -25.15 -21.13
C LYS A 160 -4.74 -24.58 -20.52
N GLN A 161 -5.85 -25.16 -21.02
CA GLN A 161 -7.09 -25.61 -20.29
C GLN A 161 -7.98 -24.53 -19.62
N LEU A 162 -9.33 -24.60 -19.61
CA LEU A 162 -10.26 -25.74 -19.48
C LEU A 162 -11.70 -25.35 -19.95
N ALA A 163 -12.71 -26.21 -19.73
CA ALA A 163 -14.10 -25.99 -20.14
C ALA A 163 -15.13 -26.68 -19.22
N VAL A 164 -16.36 -26.14 -19.20
CA VAL A 164 -17.65 -26.79 -18.86
C VAL A 164 -17.87 -27.31 -17.41
N ASN A 165 -18.73 -26.57 -16.67
CA ASN A 165 -19.96 -27.00 -15.95
C ASN A 165 -20.08 -28.47 -15.46
N MET A 166 -20.52 -28.79 -14.23
CA MET A 166 -21.19 -28.02 -13.17
C MET A 166 -20.66 -28.47 -11.78
N GLY A 167 -20.62 -27.63 -10.74
CA GLY A 167 -20.95 -26.20 -10.70
C GLY A 167 -20.74 -25.61 -9.30
N GLY A 168 -20.40 -24.32 -9.13
CA GLY A 168 -19.91 -23.40 -10.16
C GLY A 168 -18.41 -23.58 -10.36
N GLY A 169 -18.01 -24.40 -11.34
CA GLY A 169 -16.68 -25.01 -11.40
C GLY A 169 -15.67 -24.28 -12.29
N GLU A 170 -14.50 -24.00 -11.71
CA GLU A 170 -13.14 -24.05 -12.28
C GLU A 170 -12.85 -23.67 -13.75
N LYS A 171 -11.94 -22.67 -13.92
CA LYS A 171 -10.74 -22.68 -14.81
C LYS A 171 -10.94 -22.70 -16.36
N LEU A 172 -10.09 -22.14 -17.22
CA LEU A 172 -8.90 -21.25 -17.15
C LEU A 172 -8.54 -20.78 -18.59
N SER A 173 -7.48 -19.95 -18.70
CA SER A 173 -6.56 -19.78 -19.85
C SER A 173 -6.92 -18.89 -21.06
N SER A 174 -5.84 -18.36 -21.67
CA SER A 174 -5.70 -17.64 -22.96
C SER A 174 -6.57 -16.40 -23.23
N ILE A 175 -5.91 -15.25 -23.40
CA ILE A 175 -6.46 -14.11 -24.15
C ILE A 175 -6.32 -14.46 -25.64
N GLN A 176 -7.45 -14.76 -26.28
CA GLN A 176 -7.52 -15.11 -27.71
C GLN A 176 -7.60 -13.83 -28.58
N PRO A 177 -7.45 -13.89 -29.91
CA PRO A 177 -7.66 -12.74 -30.79
C PRO A 177 -9.01 -12.04 -30.58
N GLU A 178 -10.03 -12.80 -30.19
CA GLU A 178 -11.38 -12.33 -29.84
C GLU A 178 -11.38 -11.37 -28.64
N ASP A 179 -10.48 -11.55 -27.66
CA ASP A 179 -10.32 -10.62 -26.54
C ASP A 179 -9.59 -9.34 -26.97
N LEU A 180 -8.68 -9.42 -27.94
CA LEU A 180 -8.09 -8.23 -28.56
C LEU A 180 -9.15 -7.45 -29.36
N ILE A 181 -10.05 -8.15 -30.06
CA ILE A 181 -11.24 -7.57 -30.69
C ILE A 181 -12.20 -6.99 -29.64
N GLY A 182 -12.33 -7.62 -28.47
CA GLY A 182 -13.06 -7.10 -27.31
C GLY A 182 -12.46 -5.80 -26.75
N MET A 183 -11.13 -5.73 -26.64
CA MET A 183 -10.40 -4.53 -26.25
C MET A 183 -10.53 -3.42 -27.30
N ILE A 184 -10.45 -3.74 -28.60
CA ILE A 184 -10.66 -2.80 -29.70
C ILE A 184 -12.09 -2.26 -29.66
N ARG A 185 -13.12 -3.11 -29.54
CA ARG A 185 -14.52 -2.67 -29.38
C ARG A 185 -14.73 -1.78 -28.16
N ASN A 186 -14.03 -2.01 -27.05
CA ASN A 186 -14.07 -1.11 -25.89
C ASN A 186 -13.34 0.23 -26.16
N ALA A 187 -12.22 0.23 -26.89
CA ALA A 187 -11.52 1.45 -27.30
C ALA A 187 -12.35 2.28 -28.30
N GLU A 188 -13.02 1.64 -29.26
CA GLU A 188 -13.99 2.25 -30.17
C GLU A 188 -15.17 2.85 -29.39
N LYS A 189 -15.76 2.10 -28.45
CA LYS A 189 -16.89 2.54 -27.63
C LYS A 189 -16.55 3.72 -26.72
N ASN A 190 -15.34 3.76 -26.16
CA ASN A 190 -14.81 4.90 -25.41
C ASN A 190 -14.53 6.10 -26.34
N THR A 191 -13.99 5.88 -27.54
CA THR A 191 -13.75 6.93 -28.54
C THR A 191 -15.07 7.53 -29.04
N LEU A 192 -16.10 6.69 -29.23
CA LEU A 192 -17.46 7.09 -29.60
C LEU A 192 -18.11 7.94 -28.50
N LEU A 193 -17.95 7.55 -27.22
CA LEU A 193 -18.39 8.36 -26.07
C LEU A 193 -17.68 9.71 -26.02
N LEU A 194 -16.35 9.75 -26.21
CA LEU A 194 -15.56 10.97 -26.19
C LEU A 194 -15.93 11.93 -27.34
N ASN A 195 -16.16 11.39 -28.54
CA ASN A 195 -16.61 12.17 -29.69
C ASN A 195 -18.06 12.64 -29.53
N LYS A 196 -18.94 11.86 -28.91
CA LYS A 196 -20.31 12.28 -28.61
C LYS A 196 -20.35 13.44 -27.61
N ALA A 197 -19.47 13.43 -26.60
CA ALA A 197 -19.29 14.57 -25.69
C ALA A 197 -18.76 15.83 -26.42
N ARG A 198 -17.84 15.67 -27.37
CA ARG A 198 -17.37 16.79 -28.23
C ARG A 198 -18.46 17.38 -29.10
N VAL A 199 -19.36 16.57 -29.67
CA VAL A 199 -20.48 17.06 -30.48
C VAL A 199 -21.44 17.91 -29.64
N TYR A 200 -21.81 17.49 -28.43
CA TYR A 200 -22.65 18.31 -27.55
C TYR A 200 -21.98 19.64 -27.16
N ALA A 201 -20.66 19.65 -26.92
CA ALA A 201 -19.91 20.88 -26.62
C ALA A 201 -19.82 21.86 -27.81
N LEU A 202 -19.96 21.38 -29.05
CA LEU A 202 -20.03 22.22 -30.25
C LEU A 202 -21.45 22.78 -30.47
N ASP A 203 -22.48 21.95 -30.26
CA ASP A 203 -23.90 22.34 -30.39
C ASP A 203 -24.29 23.44 -29.38
N ASP A 204 -23.85 23.32 -28.12
CA ASP A 204 -24.02 24.39 -27.11
C ASP A 204 -23.28 25.69 -27.50
N LEU A 205 -22.08 25.59 -28.12
CA LEU A 205 -21.32 26.73 -28.60
C LEU A 205 -22.03 27.46 -29.76
N GLU A 206 -22.55 26.71 -30.72
CA GLU A 206 -23.29 27.24 -31.87
C GLU A 206 -24.60 27.90 -31.42
N ARG A 207 -25.25 27.38 -30.36
CA ARG A 207 -26.42 28.00 -29.72
C ARG A 207 -26.09 29.37 -29.10
N ILE A 208 -24.95 29.48 -28.40
CA ILE A 208 -24.46 30.74 -27.82
C ILE A 208 -24.17 31.80 -28.90
N PHE A 209 -23.63 31.41 -30.05
CA PHE A 209 -23.43 32.34 -31.18
C PHE A 209 -24.77 32.86 -31.73
N HIS A 210 -25.78 32.01 -31.90
CA HIS A 210 -27.11 32.43 -32.35
C HIS A 210 -27.80 33.40 -31.37
N GLU A 211 -27.66 33.21 -30.06
CA GLU A 211 -28.19 34.16 -29.07
C GLU A 211 -27.46 35.51 -29.09
N LYS A 212 -26.14 35.49 -29.25
CA LYS A 212 -25.32 36.71 -29.38
C LYS A 212 -25.74 37.56 -30.58
N ASP A 213 -25.89 36.95 -31.75
CA ASP A 213 -26.23 37.67 -32.98
C ASP A 213 -27.67 38.21 -32.95
N LYS A 214 -28.59 37.48 -32.31
CA LYS A 214 -29.95 37.96 -32.03
C LYS A 214 -29.93 39.23 -31.15
N LEU A 215 -29.19 39.21 -30.05
CA LEU A 215 -29.06 40.35 -29.13
C LEU A 215 -28.41 41.56 -29.81
N GLN A 216 -27.40 41.35 -30.66
CA GLN A 216 -26.80 42.43 -31.45
C GLN A 216 -27.80 43.05 -32.44
N GLY A 217 -28.71 42.25 -33.02
CA GLY A 217 -29.82 42.74 -33.83
C GLY A 217 -30.81 43.60 -33.04
N GLU A 218 -31.16 43.20 -31.82
CA GLU A 218 -32.08 43.95 -30.94
C GLU A 218 -31.49 45.31 -30.51
N ILE A 219 -30.19 45.38 -30.19
CA ILE A 219 -29.48 46.63 -29.87
C ILE A 219 -29.55 47.62 -31.05
N ASN A 220 -29.22 47.17 -32.26
CA ASN A 220 -29.21 48.01 -33.47
C ASN A 220 -30.60 48.60 -33.82
N VAL A 221 -31.69 47.95 -33.39
CA VAL A 221 -33.07 48.45 -33.53
C VAL A 221 -33.41 49.52 -32.49
N LEU A 222 -32.88 49.39 -31.27
CA LEU A 222 -33.10 50.35 -30.19
C LEU A 222 -32.37 51.69 -30.45
N GLU A 223 -31.14 51.66 -30.94
CA GLU A 223 -30.38 52.87 -31.28
C GLU A 223 -31.08 53.74 -32.34
N ARG A 224 -31.66 53.11 -33.38
CA ARG A 224 -32.47 53.82 -34.39
C ARG A 224 -33.70 54.48 -33.77
N ARG A 225 -34.41 53.79 -32.86
CA ARG A 225 -35.59 54.34 -32.18
C ARG A 225 -35.26 55.50 -31.25
N LEU A 226 -34.07 55.51 -30.66
CA LEU A 226 -33.59 56.64 -29.85
C LEU A 226 -33.42 57.89 -30.72
N ALA A 227 -32.67 57.77 -31.82
CA ALA A 227 -32.40 58.87 -32.75
C ALA A 227 -33.67 59.45 -33.41
N GLU A 228 -34.68 58.61 -33.69
CA GLU A 228 -35.93 59.06 -34.32
C GLU A 228 -36.84 59.88 -33.37
N ASN A 229 -36.72 59.70 -32.05
CA ASN A 229 -37.47 60.46 -31.05
C ASN A 229 -36.84 61.85 -30.79
N ASP A 230 -35.51 61.93 -30.65
CA ASP A 230 -34.79 63.20 -30.46
C ASP A 230 -35.02 64.19 -31.62
N ALA A 231 -35.23 63.67 -32.84
CA ALA A 231 -35.59 64.48 -34.00
C ALA A 231 -37.01 65.09 -33.87
N LYS A 232 -37.99 64.30 -33.40
CA LYS A 232 -39.40 64.74 -33.31
C LYS A 232 -39.62 65.74 -32.18
N MET A 233 -38.94 65.57 -31.03
CA MET A 233 -38.99 66.52 -29.91
C MET A 233 -38.58 67.94 -30.32
N LYS A 234 -37.59 68.09 -31.21
CA LYS A 234 -37.08 69.40 -31.65
C LYS A 234 -38.04 70.15 -32.57
N VAL A 235 -38.84 69.45 -33.38
CA VAL A 235 -39.80 70.09 -34.32
C VAL A 235 -41.01 70.65 -33.57
N ALA A 236 -41.62 69.86 -32.67
CA ALA A 236 -42.79 70.28 -31.89
C ALA A 236 -42.52 71.54 -31.04
N ALA A 237 -41.30 71.67 -30.51
CA ALA A 237 -40.87 72.85 -29.75
C ALA A 237 -40.84 74.15 -30.60
N GLN A 238 -40.55 74.07 -31.91
CA GLN A 238 -40.50 75.24 -32.78
C GLN A 238 -41.89 75.70 -33.26
N GLU A 239 -42.83 74.77 -33.48
CA GLU A 239 -44.17 75.13 -33.94
C GLU A 239 -45.03 75.78 -32.84
N LYS A 240 -44.87 75.36 -31.57
CA LYS A 240 -45.58 75.99 -30.44
C LYS A 240 -45.24 77.48 -30.29
N ILE A 241 -43.96 77.84 -30.43
CA ILE A 241 -43.47 79.23 -30.40
C ILE A 241 -44.07 80.07 -31.55
N ARG A 242 -44.33 79.44 -32.71
CA ARG A 242 -44.87 80.11 -33.89
C ARG A 242 -46.36 80.42 -33.78
N VAL A 243 -47.14 79.62 -33.05
CA VAL A 243 -48.59 79.85 -32.88
C VAL A 243 -48.86 80.93 -31.82
N GLU A 244 -48.18 80.89 -30.66
CA GLU A 244 -48.32 81.93 -29.62
C GLU A 244 -48.03 83.34 -30.19
N LEU A 245 -47.10 83.45 -31.15
CA LEU A 245 -46.77 84.71 -31.84
C LEU A 245 -47.91 85.21 -32.75
N LEU A 246 -48.63 84.32 -33.45
CA LEU A 246 -49.67 84.67 -34.41
C LEU A 246 -50.99 85.05 -33.71
N GLU A 247 -51.35 84.37 -32.63
CA GLU A 247 -52.55 84.72 -31.84
C GLU A 247 -52.39 86.08 -31.14
N THR A 248 -51.19 86.37 -30.64
CA THR A 248 -50.82 87.69 -30.10
C THR A 248 -50.96 88.81 -31.15
N GLN A 249 -50.77 88.50 -32.44
CA GLN A 249 -50.98 89.45 -33.54
C GLN A 249 -52.47 89.59 -33.93
N LEU A 250 -53.22 88.49 -33.99
CA LEU A 250 -54.65 88.50 -34.32
C LEU A 250 -55.51 89.22 -33.27
N GLU A 251 -55.23 89.00 -31.98
CA GLU A 251 -55.99 89.67 -30.93
C GLU A 251 -55.64 91.17 -30.85
N LYS A 252 -54.41 91.55 -31.20
CA LYS A 252 -54.03 92.97 -31.35
C LYS A 252 -54.79 93.63 -32.52
N LEU A 253 -54.84 92.98 -33.68
CA LEU A 253 -55.61 93.44 -34.84
C LEU A 253 -57.12 93.55 -34.56
N ARG A 254 -57.68 92.67 -33.71
CA ARG A 254 -59.08 92.77 -33.26
C ARG A 254 -59.36 94.00 -32.39
N ASN A 255 -58.46 94.32 -31.46
CA ASN A 255 -58.62 95.49 -30.60
C ASN A 255 -58.40 96.80 -31.39
N GLU A 256 -57.43 96.85 -32.30
CA GLU A 256 -57.23 97.99 -33.22
C GLU A 256 -58.46 98.24 -34.13
N LEU A 257 -59.20 97.18 -34.52
CA LEU A 257 -60.46 97.28 -35.27
C LEU A 257 -61.67 97.72 -34.41
N ALA A 258 -61.59 97.61 -33.09
CA ALA A 258 -62.66 97.99 -32.16
C ALA A 258 -62.55 99.46 -31.69
N GLU A 259 -61.33 99.99 -31.56
CA GLU A 259 -61.09 101.34 -31.01
C GLU A 259 -61.14 102.49 -32.05
N SER A 260 -61.34 102.20 -33.34
CA SER A 260 -61.34 103.22 -34.42
C SER A 260 -62.65 103.28 -35.24
N GLY A 261 -63.77 102.86 -34.66
CA GLY A 261 -65.07 102.66 -35.36
C GLY A 261 -66.09 103.81 -35.35
N ALA A 262 -65.84 104.94 -34.67
CA ALA A 262 -66.76 106.09 -34.67
C ALA A 262 -66.05 107.42 -34.41
N THR A 263 -66.42 108.45 -35.19
CA THR A 263 -65.84 109.82 -35.25
C THR A 263 -64.34 109.87 -35.67
N GLU A 264 -63.91 110.74 -36.58
CA GLU A 264 -64.64 111.81 -37.27
C GLU A 264 -64.19 112.08 -38.72
N ARG A 265 -65.10 112.76 -39.45
CA ARG A 265 -64.96 113.53 -40.70
C ARG A 265 -63.53 113.87 -41.13
N SER A 266 -63.28 113.80 -42.44
CA SER A 266 -63.29 115.00 -43.33
C SER A 266 -62.86 114.65 -44.76
N VAL A 267 -63.00 115.61 -45.69
CA VAL A 267 -62.37 115.65 -47.04
C VAL A 267 -62.83 114.48 -47.96
N SER A 268 -63.77 114.72 -48.88
CA SER A 268 -63.50 115.15 -50.26
C SER A 268 -62.66 114.15 -51.07
N ASP A 269 -62.94 113.84 -52.34
CA ASP A 269 -64.00 114.23 -53.29
C ASP A 269 -63.77 113.39 -54.58
N LEU A 270 -64.76 113.27 -55.48
CA LEU A 270 -64.62 112.81 -56.90
C LEU A 270 -64.19 111.33 -57.12
N PHE A 271 -64.67 110.55 -58.08
CA PHE A 271 -65.88 110.51 -58.94
C PHE A 271 -66.42 109.06 -58.83
N GLU A 272 -67.71 108.72 -58.83
CA GLU A 272 -68.88 109.11 -59.64
C GLU A 272 -68.98 108.44 -61.04
N SER A 273 -70.23 108.26 -61.50
CA SER A 273 -70.71 107.58 -62.72
C SER A 273 -70.73 106.04 -62.61
N GLN A 274 -71.82 105.31 -62.93
CA GLN A 274 -73.14 105.64 -63.52
C GLN A 274 -74.23 104.77 -62.82
N ASN A 275 -75.55 105.05 -62.78
CA ASN A 275 -76.45 106.16 -63.14
C ASN A 275 -77.81 105.88 -62.41
N ASN A 276 -78.81 106.75 -62.25
CA ASN A 276 -79.02 108.16 -62.61
C ASN A 276 -79.94 108.77 -61.52
N VAL A 277 -79.53 109.84 -60.82
CA VAL A 277 -79.86 111.26 -61.11
C VAL A 277 -81.28 111.70 -60.68
N PHE A 278 -81.33 112.29 -59.47
CA PHE A 278 -82.11 113.47 -58.99
C PHE A 278 -83.65 113.52 -59.16
N ASN A 279 -84.45 114.15 -58.27
CA ASN A 279 -84.24 115.24 -57.28
C ASN A 279 -85.36 115.16 -56.18
N LYS A 280 -85.37 115.84 -55.02
CA LYS A 280 -84.44 116.81 -54.41
C LYS A 280 -84.27 116.65 -52.87
N GLU A 281 -84.99 117.42 -52.03
CA GLU A 281 -84.62 117.68 -50.61
C GLU A 281 -85.81 117.93 -49.65
N ALA A 282 -85.58 117.68 -48.34
CA ALA A 282 -86.28 118.19 -47.12
C ALA A 282 -87.79 117.87 -46.94
N PHE A 283 -88.32 117.52 -45.76
CA PHE A 283 -88.32 118.30 -44.50
C PHE A 283 -88.99 117.50 -43.34
N LEU A 284 -88.46 117.59 -42.09
CA LEU A 284 -88.95 117.04 -40.79
C LEU A 284 -89.09 115.49 -40.67
N LEU A 285 -88.80 114.77 -39.57
CA LEU A 285 -88.77 114.94 -38.08
C LEU A 285 -90.05 114.54 -37.30
N GLN A 286 -89.81 114.08 -36.05
CA GLN A 286 -90.75 113.71 -34.97
C GLN A 286 -91.58 112.43 -35.19
N ASN A 287 -91.78 111.55 -34.18
CA ASN A 287 -91.82 111.77 -32.72
C ASN A 287 -91.26 110.61 -31.87
N ASN A 288 -90.69 110.97 -30.71
CA ASN A 288 -90.72 110.30 -29.39
C ASN A 288 -90.28 108.82 -29.30
N THR A 289 -89.24 108.40 -28.56
CA THR A 289 -88.55 109.01 -27.40
C THR A 289 -89.45 109.40 -26.23
N LEU A 290 -90.30 108.48 -25.76
CA LEU A 290 -90.92 108.58 -24.42
C LEU A 290 -91.39 107.22 -23.84
N LEU A 291 -90.45 106.28 -23.63
CA LEU A 291 -90.66 105.09 -22.78
C LEU A 291 -89.37 104.52 -22.16
N GLN A 292 -88.28 105.31 -22.13
CA GLN A 292 -87.20 105.09 -21.18
C GLN A 292 -87.71 105.36 -19.74
N ASN A 293 -87.12 104.65 -18.76
CA ASN A 293 -87.04 104.95 -17.31
C ASN A 293 -87.64 103.91 -16.35
N SER A 294 -88.53 103.00 -16.76
CA SER A 294 -89.09 101.99 -15.83
C SER A 294 -88.20 100.75 -15.62
N SER A 295 -87.59 100.19 -16.66
CA SER A 295 -86.74 98.98 -16.53
C SER A 295 -85.35 99.23 -15.94
N VAL A 296 -84.85 100.46 -15.96
CA VAL A 296 -83.43 100.76 -15.69
C VAL A 296 -83.08 100.69 -14.19
N GLN A 297 -84.02 101.01 -13.29
CA GLN A 297 -83.76 100.89 -11.85
C GLN A 297 -83.71 99.43 -11.37
N SER A 298 -84.55 98.54 -11.92
CA SER A 298 -84.51 97.11 -11.55
C SER A 298 -83.20 96.44 -11.95
N LEU A 299 -82.65 96.79 -13.11
CA LEU A 299 -81.37 96.26 -13.59
C LEU A 299 -80.16 96.83 -12.82
N SER A 300 -80.31 97.96 -12.12
CA SER A 300 -79.18 98.64 -11.47
C SER A 300 -78.74 97.99 -10.15
N GLU A 301 -79.63 97.29 -9.44
CA GLU A 301 -79.29 96.54 -8.22
C GLU A 301 -78.69 95.17 -8.59
N GLU A 302 -79.22 94.55 -9.64
CA GLU A 302 -78.70 93.31 -10.24
C GLU A 302 -77.26 93.50 -10.77
N LEU A 303 -76.98 94.63 -11.44
CA LEU A 303 -75.62 95.05 -11.83
C LEU A 303 -74.68 95.32 -10.63
N GLY A 304 -75.22 95.60 -9.45
CA GLY A 304 -74.44 95.73 -8.21
C GLY A 304 -73.93 94.38 -7.73
N LEU A 305 -74.84 93.41 -7.62
CA LEU A 305 -74.53 92.03 -7.23
C LEU A 305 -73.57 91.35 -8.22
N LEU A 306 -73.84 91.49 -9.52
CA LEU A 306 -72.98 90.98 -10.60
C LEU A 306 -71.57 91.61 -10.57
N ARG A 307 -71.39 92.83 -10.08
CA ARG A 307 -70.07 93.46 -9.93
C ARG A 307 -69.27 92.90 -8.75
N THR A 308 -69.93 92.59 -7.62
CA THR A 308 -69.28 91.86 -6.51
C THR A 308 -68.93 90.43 -6.91
N GLU A 309 -69.81 89.74 -7.64
CA GLU A 309 -69.57 88.40 -8.17
C GLU A 309 -68.42 88.39 -9.19
N ASN A 310 -68.36 89.35 -10.12
CA ASN A 310 -67.24 89.50 -11.04
C ASN A 310 -65.91 89.81 -10.33
N MET A 311 -65.91 90.45 -9.15
CA MET A 311 -64.68 90.60 -8.36
C MET A 311 -64.26 89.32 -7.64
N SER A 312 -65.20 88.47 -7.21
CA SER A 312 -64.84 87.11 -6.75
C SER A 312 -64.24 86.32 -7.91
N LEU A 313 -64.98 86.19 -9.01
CA LEU A 313 -64.57 85.46 -10.21
C LEU A 313 -63.22 85.93 -10.76
N LYS A 314 -62.89 87.23 -10.64
CA LYS A 314 -61.58 87.75 -11.05
C LYS A 314 -60.44 87.28 -10.15
N ASN A 315 -60.65 87.21 -8.84
CA ASN A 315 -59.67 86.64 -7.90
C ASN A 315 -59.56 85.12 -8.08
N ASP A 316 -60.68 84.43 -8.31
CA ASP A 316 -60.74 83.00 -8.61
C ASP A 316 -60.02 82.68 -9.94
N ILE A 317 -60.11 83.56 -10.94
CA ILE A 317 -59.36 83.47 -12.21
C ILE A 317 -57.85 83.70 -12.01
N GLU A 318 -57.42 84.55 -11.07
CA GLU A 318 -55.99 84.69 -10.74
C GLU A 318 -55.45 83.48 -9.96
N ALA A 319 -56.25 82.87 -9.09
CA ALA A 319 -55.93 81.57 -8.47
C ALA A 319 -55.85 80.44 -9.51
N LEU A 320 -56.84 80.32 -10.41
CA LEU A 320 -56.84 79.33 -11.49
C LEU A 320 -55.70 79.55 -12.49
N ARG A 321 -55.22 80.79 -12.70
CA ARG A 321 -54.01 81.07 -13.49
C ARG A 321 -52.74 80.54 -12.84
N ALA A 322 -52.66 80.47 -11.52
CA ALA A 322 -51.55 79.82 -10.82
C ALA A 322 -51.56 78.29 -11.03
N GLU A 323 -52.72 77.64 -10.98
CA GLU A 323 -52.83 76.21 -11.30
C GLU A 323 -52.62 75.92 -12.80
N LEU A 324 -53.09 76.79 -13.70
CA LEU A 324 -52.90 76.65 -15.15
C LEU A 324 -51.41 76.67 -15.55
N SER A 325 -50.55 77.29 -14.74
CA SER A 325 -49.09 77.21 -14.92
C SER A 325 -48.54 75.77 -14.79
N ASN A 326 -49.26 74.87 -14.10
CA ASN A 326 -48.95 73.44 -14.01
C ASN A 326 -49.60 72.64 -15.16
N VAL A 327 -50.60 73.20 -15.83
CA VAL A 327 -51.36 72.59 -16.94
C VAL A 327 -50.71 72.80 -18.31
N LYS A 328 -49.68 73.67 -18.44
CA LYS A 328 -48.89 73.80 -19.68
C LYS A 328 -48.12 72.50 -20.05
N ASN A 329 -48.10 71.50 -19.16
CA ASN A 329 -47.66 70.11 -19.37
C ASN A 329 -48.73 69.17 -19.99
N THR A 330 -49.89 69.66 -20.44
CA THR A 330 -51.02 68.80 -20.86
C THR A 330 -51.41 68.89 -22.35
N ASP A 331 -50.89 69.85 -23.12
CA ASP A 331 -51.24 70.00 -24.56
C ASP A 331 -50.84 68.77 -25.41
N GLU A 332 -49.72 68.11 -25.08
CA GLU A 332 -49.22 66.94 -25.80
C GLU A 332 -50.20 65.74 -25.73
N ARG A 333 -51.08 65.71 -24.71
CA ARG A 333 -52.10 64.67 -24.57
C ARG A 333 -53.27 64.86 -25.55
N VAL A 334 -53.60 66.08 -25.96
CA VAL A 334 -54.76 66.35 -26.82
C VAL A 334 -54.49 65.95 -28.28
N VAL A 335 -53.32 66.31 -28.82
CA VAL A 335 -52.91 65.91 -30.19
C VAL A 335 -52.81 64.38 -30.29
N THR A 336 -52.32 63.73 -29.24
CA THR A 336 -52.25 62.27 -29.13
C THR A 336 -53.65 61.63 -29.15
N LEU A 337 -54.61 62.18 -28.40
CA LEU A 337 -55.99 61.68 -28.35
C LEU A 337 -56.75 61.83 -29.68
N VAL A 338 -56.56 62.93 -30.42
CA VAL A 338 -57.19 63.09 -31.75
C VAL A 338 -56.68 62.03 -32.74
N LYS A 339 -55.38 61.71 -32.69
CA LYS A 339 -54.77 60.67 -33.52
C LYS A 339 -55.18 59.26 -33.08
N GLN A 340 -55.35 59.04 -31.78
CA GLN A 340 -55.95 57.80 -31.26
C GLN A 340 -57.42 57.66 -31.68
N HIS A 341 -58.22 58.73 -31.72
CA HIS A 341 -59.62 58.67 -32.16
C HIS A 341 -59.76 58.25 -33.64
N SER A 342 -58.92 58.77 -34.54
CA SER A 342 -58.93 58.32 -35.94
C SER A 342 -58.42 56.88 -36.10
N SER A 343 -57.39 56.49 -35.36
CA SER A 343 -56.91 55.10 -35.31
C SER A 343 -57.99 54.16 -34.78
N MET A 344 -58.65 54.51 -33.68
CA MET A 344 -59.67 53.69 -33.03
C MET A 344 -60.96 53.60 -33.85
N LYS A 345 -61.28 54.61 -34.67
CA LYS A 345 -62.36 54.52 -35.66
C LYS A 345 -62.04 53.53 -36.79
N SER A 346 -60.80 53.52 -37.28
CA SER A 346 -60.33 52.51 -38.23
C SER A 346 -60.37 51.10 -37.60
N SER A 347 -59.85 50.96 -36.37
CA SER A 347 -59.94 49.71 -35.60
C SER A 347 -61.38 49.31 -35.28
N LEU A 348 -62.34 50.23 -35.19
CA LEU A 348 -63.76 49.90 -35.03
C LEU A 348 -64.33 49.29 -36.30
N GLN A 349 -64.03 49.81 -37.49
CA GLN A 349 -64.48 49.22 -38.76
C GLN A 349 -63.80 47.88 -39.05
N ASP A 350 -62.53 47.73 -38.65
CA ASP A 350 -61.78 46.47 -38.69
C ASP A 350 -62.26 45.48 -37.60
N LEU A 351 -62.79 45.95 -36.47
CA LEU A 351 -63.47 45.12 -35.47
C LEU A 351 -64.91 44.77 -35.88
N GLU A 352 -65.63 45.61 -36.63
CA GLU A 352 -66.94 45.27 -37.19
C GLU A 352 -66.80 44.20 -38.27
N SER A 353 -65.81 44.31 -39.17
CA SER A 353 -65.53 43.27 -40.16
C SER A 353 -65.03 41.97 -39.51
N LYS A 354 -64.17 42.05 -38.49
CA LYS A 354 -63.77 40.89 -37.68
C LYS A 354 -64.87 40.33 -36.81
N LEU A 355 -65.86 41.13 -36.38
CA LEU A 355 -67.04 40.65 -35.65
C LEU A 355 -67.96 39.88 -36.60
N ILE A 356 -68.18 40.38 -37.82
CA ILE A 356 -68.92 39.67 -38.87
C ILE A 356 -68.26 38.32 -39.20
N ALA A 357 -66.93 38.30 -39.38
CA ALA A 357 -66.17 37.05 -39.55
C ALA A 357 -66.19 36.16 -38.29
N SER A 358 -66.17 36.74 -37.09
CA SER A 358 -66.31 35.99 -35.84
C SER A 358 -67.70 35.39 -35.67
N GLN A 359 -68.74 35.99 -36.25
CA GLN A 359 -70.10 35.43 -36.28
C GLN A 359 -70.14 34.11 -37.09
N GLU A 360 -69.30 33.98 -38.13
CA GLU A 360 -69.09 32.70 -38.83
C GLU A 360 -68.25 31.72 -37.99
N GLU A 361 -67.17 32.17 -37.32
CA GLU A 361 -66.38 31.30 -36.41
C GLU A 361 -67.20 30.79 -35.20
N VAL A 362 -68.14 31.58 -34.67
CA VAL A 362 -69.09 31.16 -33.62
C VAL A 362 -69.94 29.97 -34.09
N SER A 363 -70.18 29.82 -35.40
CA SER A 363 -70.86 28.65 -35.95
C SER A 363 -69.99 27.39 -35.88
N LYS A 364 -68.67 27.51 -36.08
CA LYS A 364 -67.68 26.41 -35.94
C LYS A 364 -67.45 25.99 -34.49
N LEU A 365 -67.57 26.94 -33.56
CA LEU A 365 -67.51 26.74 -32.10
C LEU A 365 -68.52 25.69 -31.59
N SER A 366 -69.61 25.45 -32.32
CA SER A 366 -70.56 24.38 -32.03
C SER A 366 -69.97 22.97 -32.19
N GLY A 367 -69.14 22.74 -33.21
CA GLY A 367 -68.48 21.47 -33.49
C GLY A 367 -67.35 21.18 -32.50
N LEU A 368 -66.47 22.16 -32.28
CA LEU A 368 -65.38 22.06 -31.29
C LEU A 368 -65.91 21.77 -29.86
N LYS A 369 -67.11 22.24 -29.52
CA LYS A 369 -67.76 21.92 -28.23
C LYS A 369 -68.18 20.46 -28.10
N VAL A 370 -68.43 19.75 -29.21
CA VAL A 370 -68.68 18.31 -29.23
C VAL A 370 -67.36 17.55 -29.10
N GLU A 371 -66.35 17.88 -29.90
CA GLU A 371 -65.01 17.25 -29.79
C GLU A 371 -64.40 17.44 -28.40
N CYS A 372 -64.55 18.61 -27.79
CA CYS A 372 -64.05 18.84 -26.44
C CYS A 372 -64.76 17.98 -25.38
N LYS A 373 -66.04 17.62 -25.58
CA LYS A 373 -66.77 16.69 -24.70
C LYS A 373 -66.28 15.25 -24.90
N ASP A 374 -66.09 14.85 -26.15
CA ASP A 374 -65.53 13.55 -26.54
C ASP A 374 -64.11 13.34 -25.98
N LEU A 375 -63.30 14.40 -26.00
CA LEU A 375 -61.96 14.42 -25.39
C LEU A 375 -62.01 14.39 -23.86
N TRP A 376 -62.97 15.05 -23.22
CA TRP A 376 -63.15 14.95 -21.76
C TRP A 376 -63.55 13.53 -21.32
N GLU A 377 -64.43 12.84 -22.05
CA GLU A 377 -64.77 11.44 -21.74
C GLU A 377 -63.59 10.48 -21.99
N LYS A 378 -62.73 10.78 -22.97
CA LYS A 378 -61.45 10.07 -23.18
C LYS A 378 -60.43 10.36 -22.07
N VAL A 379 -60.35 11.59 -21.56
CA VAL A 379 -59.49 11.95 -20.42
C VAL A 379 -59.97 11.29 -19.13
N ASP A 380 -61.27 11.26 -18.85
CA ASP A 380 -61.83 10.62 -17.65
C ASP A 380 -61.62 9.10 -17.67
N THR A 381 -61.85 8.45 -18.81
CA THR A 381 -61.56 7.00 -18.96
C THR A 381 -60.05 6.69 -18.89
N LEU A 382 -59.17 7.56 -19.40
CA LEU A 382 -57.73 7.45 -19.20
C LEU A 382 -57.32 7.68 -17.73
N GLN A 383 -57.96 8.60 -17.01
CA GLN A 383 -57.71 8.81 -15.58
C GLN A 383 -58.11 7.59 -14.75
N VAL A 384 -59.26 6.97 -15.04
CA VAL A 384 -59.69 5.71 -14.40
C VAL A 384 -58.72 4.55 -14.70
N LEU A 385 -58.14 4.50 -15.91
CA LEU A 385 -57.09 3.54 -16.24
C LEU A 385 -55.76 3.84 -15.53
N LEU A 386 -55.38 5.12 -15.40
CA LEU A 386 -54.20 5.57 -14.67
C LEU A 386 -54.31 5.23 -13.18
N ASP A 387 -55.40 5.59 -12.51
CA ASP A 387 -55.69 5.22 -11.12
C ASP A 387 -55.60 3.70 -10.88
N LYS A 388 -56.05 2.90 -11.86
CA LYS A 388 -56.00 1.43 -11.82
C LYS A 388 -54.61 0.87 -12.10
N ALA A 389 -53.77 1.60 -12.83
CA ALA A 389 -52.35 1.30 -13.00
C ALA A 389 -51.53 1.68 -11.76
N THR A 390 -51.75 2.88 -11.19
CA THR A 390 -51.12 3.34 -9.95
C THR A 390 -51.41 2.39 -8.79
N LYS A 391 -52.68 2.01 -8.57
CA LYS A 391 -53.03 1.02 -7.53
C LYS A 391 -52.38 -0.36 -7.72
N ARG A 392 -52.02 -0.74 -8.95
CA ARG A 392 -51.24 -1.96 -9.23
C ARG A 392 -49.74 -1.75 -8.99
N ALA A 393 -49.21 -0.56 -9.29
CA ALA A 393 -47.83 -0.19 -8.96
C ALA A 393 -47.64 -0.14 -7.43
N ASP A 394 -48.57 0.45 -6.68
CA ASP A 394 -48.55 0.48 -5.20
C ASP A 394 -48.54 -0.93 -4.60
N GLN A 395 -49.38 -1.84 -5.14
CA GLN A 395 -49.40 -3.25 -4.75
C GLN A 395 -48.07 -3.96 -5.09
N ALA A 396 -47.48 -3.68 -6.26
CA ALA A 396 -46.18 -4.22 -6.64
C ALA A 396 -45.04 -3.68 -5.75
N ILE A 397 -45.08 -2.39 -5.36
CA ILE A 397 -44.14 -1.77 -4.41
C ILE A 397 -44.24 -2.45 -3.04
N LEU A 398 -45.46 -2.71 -2.54
CA LEU A 398 -45.67 -3.42 -1.28
C LEU A 398 -45.10 -4.84 -1.31
N VAL A 399 -45.28 -5.57 -2.42
CA VAL A 399 -44.70 -6.91 -2.64
C VAL A 399 -43.17 -6.84 -2.79
N LEU A 400 -42.63 -5.80 -3.42
CA LEU A 400 -41.17 -5.59 -3.49
C LEU A 400 -40.56 -5.29 -2.12
N GLN A 401 -41.22 -4.48 -1.28
CA GLN A 401 -40.80 -4.25 0.10
C GLN A 401 -40.82 -5.53 0.94
N GLN A 402 -41.88 -6.35 0.83
CA GLN A 402 -41.93 -7.66 1.48
C GLN A 402 -40.82 -8.60 0.99
N ASN A 403 -40.52 -8.62 -0.31
CA ASN A 403 -39.41 -9.39 -0.86
C ASN A 403 -38.02 -8.88 -0.43
N GLN A 404 -37.84 -7.56 -0.25
CA GLN A 404 -36.61 -7.00 0.33
C GLN A 404 -36.43 -7.41 1.80
N ASP A 405 -37.49 -7.38 2.60
CA ASP A 405 -37.44 -7.82 4.00
C ASP A 405 -37.35 -9.35 4.16
N LEU A 406 -37.77 -10.13 3.16
CA LEU A 406 -37.47 -11.56 3.08
C LEU A 406 -35.99 -11.78 2.72
N ARG A 407 -35.43 -11.04 1.75
CA ARG A 407 -33.99 -11.10 1.45
C ARG A 407 -33.14 -10.78 2.67
N LYS A 408 -33.36 -9.64 3.35
CA LYS A 408 -32.67 -9.27 4.61
C LYS A 408 -32.76 -10.33 5.72
N LYS A 409 -33.75 -11.24 5.68
CA LYS A 409 -33.87 -12.38 6.60
C LYS A 409 -33.10 -13.60 6.10
N VAL A 410 -33.09 -13.87 4.78
CA VAL A 410 -32.24 -14.88 4.15
C VAL A 410 -30.77 -14.50 4.34
N ASP A 411 -30.36 -13.28 3.98
CA ASP A 411 -28.98 -12.77 4.12
C ASP A 411 -28.44 -12.99 5.56
N LYS A 412 -29.27 -12.71 6.57
CA LYS A 412 -28.94 -12.93 8.00
C LYS A 412 -28.92 -14.39 8.42
N LEU A 413 -29.73 -15.25 7.80
CA LEU A 413 -29.70 -16.69 8.04
C LEU A 413 -28.47 -17.33 7.37
N GLU A 414 -28.08 -16.86 6.20
CA GLU A 414 -26.85 -17.26 5.50
C GLU A 414 -25.62 -16.80 6.28
N GLU A 415 -25.54 -15.54 6.71
CA GLU A 415 -24.48 -15.03 7.60
C GLU A 415 -24.38 -15.86 8.91
N SER A 416 -25.52 -16.24 9.49
CA SER A 416 -25.57 -17.09 10.69
C SER A 416 -25.14 -18.54 10.40
N LEU A 417 -25.45 -19.06 9.22
CA LEU A 417 -25.08 -20.40 8.78
C LEU A 417 -23.58 -20.48 8.44
N GLU A 418 -23.02 -19.48 7.76
CA GLU A 418 -21.58 -19.37 7.51
C GLU A 418 -20.81 -19.33 8.83
N LYS A 419 -21.24 -18.49 9.78
CA LYS A 419 -20.67 -18.47 11.14
C LYS A 419 -20.73 -19.85 11.81
N ALA A 420 -21.87 -20.54 11.75
CA ALA A 420 -22.02 -21.89 12.29
C ALA A 420 -21.12 -22.94 11.59
N VAL A 421 -20.94 -22.83 10.26
CA VAL A 421 -20.05 -23.70 9.48
C VAL A 421 -18.58 -23.42 9.82
N VAL A 422 -18.17 -22.15 9.98
CA VAL A 422 -16.82 -21.78 10.42
C VAL A 422 -16.55 -22.29 11.84
N TYR A 423 -17.48 -22.13 12.79
CA TYR A 423 -17.35 -22.71 14.13
C TYR A 423 -17.28 -24.24 14.12
N LYS A 424 -18.02 -24.91 13.24
CA LYS A 424 -17.91 -26.36 13.07
C LYS A 424 -16.52 -26.75 12.52
N LEU A 425 -16.04 -26.07 11.48
CA LEU A 425 -14.74 -26.35 10.87
C LEU A 425 -13.57 -26.07 11.84
N SER A 426 -13.69 -25.03 12.69
CA SER A 426 -12.69 -24.76 13.73
C SER A 426 -12.74 -25.80 14.86
N SER A 427 -13.92 -26.26 15.25
CA SER A 427 -14.09 -27.36 16.22
C SER A 427 -13.51 -28.68 15.71
N GLU A 428 -13.77 -29.05 14.45
CA GLU A 428 -13.21 -30.26 13.82
C GLU A 428 -11.68 -30.19 13.70
N LYS A 429 -11.12 -29.02 13.34
CA LYS A 429 -9.67 -28.79 13.37
C LYS A 429 -9.08 -28.85 14.78
N LEU A 430 -9.75 -28.28 15.77
CA LEU A 430 -9.32 -28.33 17.18
C LEU A 430 -9.34 -29.77 17.71
N GLN A 431 -10.34 -30.57 17.33
CA GLN A 431 -10.40 -31.98 17.70
C GLN A 431 -9.27 -32.80 17.03
N GLN A 432 -9.01 -32.60 15.74
CA GLN A 432 -7.86 -33.20 15.06
C GLN A 432 -6.52 -32.79 15.69
N TYR A 433 -6.39 -31.52 16.11
CA TYR A 433 -5.21 -31.04 16.82
C TYR A 433 -5.06 -31.72 18.20
N ASN A 434 -6.15 -31.87 18.94
CA ASN A 434 -6.15 -32.57 20.24
C ASN A 434 -5.81 -34.05 20.10
N GLU A 435 -6.33 -34.75 19.08
CA GLU A 435 -5.96 -36.14 18.78
C GLU A 435 -4.47 -36.27 18.41
N LEU A 436 -3.94 -35.36 17.58
CA LEU A 436 -2.51 -35.30 17.26
C LEU A 436 -1.65 -34.95 18.48
N MET A 437 -2.15 -34.09 19.38
CA MET A 437 -1.48 -33.70 20.62
C MET A 437 -1.43 -34.86 21.60
N GLN A 438 -2.51 -35.65 21.75
CA GLN A 438 -2.54 -36.88 22.54
C GLN A 438 -1.60 -37.95 21.97
N GLN A 439 -1.54 -38.12 20.64
CA GLN A 439 -0.57 -39.02 20.01
C GLN A 439 0.88 -38.58 20.28
N LYS A 440 1.16 -37.27 20.22
CA LYS A 440 2.49 -36.71 20.57
C LYS A 440 2.81 -36.87 22.05
N MET A 441 1.86 -36.61 22.96
CA MET A 441 2.04 -36.81 24.40
C MET A 441 2.36 -38.26 24.71
N LYS A 442 1.62 -39.22 24.13
CA LYS A 442 1.91 -40.65 24.31
C LYS A 442 3.30 -41.04 23.77
N LEU A 443 3.69 -40.53 22.61
CA LEU A 443 5.06 -40.72 22.09
C LEU A 443 6.12 -40.09 23.00
N LEU A 444 5.80 -38.98 23.68
CA LEU A 444 6.67 -38.33 24.65
C LEU A 444 6.77 -39.16 25.94
N GLU A 445 5.67 -39.71 26.44
CA GLU A 445 5.63 -40.63 27.60
C GLU A 445 6.41 -41.92 27.30
N GLU A 446 6.22 -42.53 26.12
CA GLU A 446 6.99 -43.69 25.68
C GLU A 446 8.50 -43.38 25.50
N HIS A 447 8.87 -42.13 25.22
CA HIS A 447 10.26 -41.68 25.19
C HIS A 447 10.80 -41.34 26.58
N LEU A 448 10.00 -40.74 27.46
CA LEU A 448 10.35 -40.44 28.84
C LEU A 448 10.60 -41.74 29.60
N GLN A 449 9.71 -42.73 29.48
CA GLN A 449 9.89 -44.04 30.11
C GLN A 449 11.17 -44.73 29.63
N ARG A 450 11.49 -44.70 28.32
CA ARG A 450 12.77 -45.24 27.82
C ARG A 450 13.97 -44.44 28.33
N SER A 451 13.85 -43.12 28.46
CA SER A 451 14.89 -42.28 29.07
C SER A 451 15.06 -42.58 30.56
N ASP A 452 13.99 -42.85 31.29
CA ASP A 452 14.02 -43.23 32.70
C ASP A 452 14.60 -44.64 32.88
N GLU A 453 14.29 -45.59 31.99
CA GLU A 453 14.91 -46.91 31.94
C GLU A 453 16.41 -46.84 31.63
N GLU A 454 16.82 -46.02 30.66
CA GLU A 454 18.24 -45.74 30.36
C GLU A 454 18.92 -45.05 31.56
N ILE A 455 18.32 -44.02 32.15
CA ILE A 455 18.84 -43.33 33.35
C ILE A 455 18.96 -44.29 34.53
N HIS A 456 17.98 -45.18 34.77
CA HIS A 456 18.12 -46.22 35.79
C HIS A 456 19.27 -47.18 35.49
N SER A 457 19.50 -47.54 34.22
CA SER A 457 20.66 -48.36 33.84
C SER A 457 21.99 -47.64 34.08
N TYR A 458 22.07 -46.32 33.81
CA TYR A 458 23.24 -45.52 34.14
C TYR A 458 23.42 -45.34 35.65
N VAL A 459 22.34 -45.12 36.41
CA VAL A 459 22.38 -45.03 37.88
C VAL A 459 22.78 -46.36 38.50
N GLN A 460 22.35 -47.50 37.94
CA GLN A 460 22.81 -48.83 38.35
C GLN A 460 24.31 -48.97 38.08
N LEU A 461 24.79 -48.67 36.87
CA LEU A 461 26.22 -48.68 36.53
C LEU A 461 27.06 -47.71 37.39
N TYR A 462 26.51 -46.55 37.76
CA TYR A 462 27.16 -45.62 38.69
C TYR A 462 27.12 -46.13 40.14
N GLN A 463 26.08 -46.83 40.58
CA GLN A 463 26.04 -47.48 41.90
C GLN A 463 27.02 -48.65 41.98
N ASP A 464 27.08 -49.48 40.95
CA ASP A 464 28.04 -50.59 40.83
C ASP A 464 29.47 -50.04 40.78
N SER A 465 29.73 -48.99 39.99
CA SER A 465 31.04 -48.31 39.94
C SER A 465 31.39 -47.56 41.25
N VAL A 466 30.41 -47.00 41.96
CA VAL A 466 30.59 -46.43 43.30
C VAL A 466 30.82 -47.52 44.36
N GLN A 467 30.26 -48.72 44.19
CA GLN A 467 30.53 -49.87 45.05
C GLN A 467 31.94 -50.41 44.79
N GLU A 468 32.34 -50.61 43.54
CA GLU A 468 33.73 -50.92 43.16
C GLU A 468 34.70 -49.85 43.69
N PHE A 469 34.35 -48.56 43.57
CA PHE A 469 35.14 -47.47 44.14
C PHE A 469 35.16 -47.50 45.67
N GLN A 470 34.07 -47.87 46.36
CA GLN A 470 34.05 -48.00 47.82
C GLN A 470 34.87 -49.21 48.30
N ASP A 471 34.85 -50.33 47.61
CA ASP A 471 35.67 -51.49 47.93
C ASP A 471 37.15 -51.24 47.57
N ALA A 472 37.44 -50.54 46.47
CA ALA A 472 38.77 -50.02 46.16
C ALA A 472 39.24 -48.98 47.19
N LEU A 473 38.37 -48.07 47.65
CA LEU A 473 38.66 -47.10 48.70
C LEU A 473 38.87 -47.78 50.05
N LYS A 474 38.15 -48.86 50.35
CA LYS A 474 38.34 -49.69 51.54
C LYS A 474 39.67 -50.43 51.50
N SER A 475 40.02 -51.01 50.35
CA SER A 475 41.34 -51.61 50.12
C SER A 475 42.45 -50.56 50.23
N LEU A 476 42.28 -49.38 49.61
CA LEU A 476 43.15 -48.21 49.76
C LEU A 476 43.17 -47.64 51.18
N LYS A 477 42.17 -47.90 52.03
CA LYS A 477 42.11 -47.45 53.43
C LYS A 477 42.79 -48.46 54.37
N GLU A 478 42.67 -49.75 54.09
CA GLU A 478 43.50 -50.79 54.71
C GLU A 478 44.97 -50.61 54.29
N GLU A 479 45.22 -50.16 53.06
CA GLU A 479 46.56 -49.84 52.58
C GLU A 479 47.05 -48.46 53.05
N SER A 480 46.20 -47.43 53.18
CA SER A 480 46.58 -46.15 53.79
C SER A 480 46.80 -46.29 55.29
N SER A 481 46.16 -47.26 55.94
CA SER A 481 46.47 -47.62 57.34
C SER A 481 47.84 -48.31 57.47
N LYS A 482 48.39 -48.87 56.38
CA LYS A 482 49.79 -49.31 56.28
C LYS A 482 50.74 -48.19 55.83
N ARG A 483 50.23 -47.21 55.07
CA ARG A 483 50.95 -46.01 54.61
C ARG A 483 50.61 -44.78 55.47
N ALA A 484 50.33 -44.98 56.76
CA ALA A 484 50.06 -43.92 57.74
C ALA A 484 51.35 -43.41 58.40
N LEU A 485 52.44 -43.36 57.62
CA LEU A 485 53.66 -42.64 57.92
C LEU A 485 54.04 -41.82 56.67
N ASP A 486 54.57 -40.63 56.95
CA ASP A 486 55.05 -39.61 56.01
C ASP A 486 53.95 -38.79 55.28
N GLU A 487 54.32 -37.57 54.87
CA GLU A 487 53.50 -36.36 55.07
C GLU A 487 53.12 -35.58 53.77
N PRO A 488 52.24 -34.55 53.84
CA PRO A 488 51.60 -33.94 52.66
C PRO A 488 52.45 -32.92 51.86
N VAL A 489 51.90 -32.50 50.72
CA VAL A 489 52.64 -32.01 49.53
C VAL A 489 52.95 -30.50 49.50
N ASP A 490 52.51 -29.70 50.47
CA ASP A 490 52.63 -28.22 50.41
C ASP A 490 54.08 -27.69 50.62
N ASP A 491 55.00 -28.53 51.09
CA ASP A 491 56.36 -28.14 51.49
C ASP A 491 57.47 -28.64 50.50
N MET A 492 57.12 -28.78 49.21
CA MET A 492 58.04 -29.29 48.18
C MET A 492 59.27 -28.36 47.99
N PRO A 493 60.52 -28.86 48.21
CA PRO A 493 61.73 -28.03 48.22
C PRO A 493 62.03 -27.26 46.93
N TRP A 494 62.81 -26.18 47.01
CA TRP A 494 63.13 -25.32 45.86
C TRP A 494 63.91 -26.05 44.75
N GLU A 495 64.66 -27.09 45.12
CA GLU A 495 65.38 -27.99 44.24
C GLU A 495 64.45 -28.70 43.25
N PHE A 496 63.23 -29.07 43.68
CA PHE A 496 62.22 -29.69 42.83
C PHE A 496 61.72 -28.74 41.74
N TRP A 497 61.36 -27.51 42.13
CA TRP A 497 60.90 -26.47 41.20
C TRP A 497 62.01 -26.05 40.24
N SER A 498 63.26 -25.95 40.74
CA SER A 498 64.45 -25.70 39.91
C SER A 498 64.69 -26.82 38.89
N HIS A 499 64.52 -28.09 39.29
CA HIS A 499 64.64 -29.23 38.39
C HIS A 499 63.54 -29.23 37.30
N LEU A 500 62.31 -28.86 37.65
CA LEU A 500 61.23 -28.68 36.69
C LEU A 500 61.52 -27.58 35.66
N LEU A 501 62.05 -26.43 36.07
CA LEU A 501 62.50 -25.38 35.14
C LEU A 501 63.59 -25.91 34.18
N LEU A 502 64.59 -26.64 34.69
CA LEU A 502 65.65 -27.23 33.88
C LEU A 502 65.15 -28.26 32.86
N ILE A 503 64.10 -29.03 33.19
CA ILE A 503 63.45 -29.96 32.24
C ILE A 503 62.74 -29.18 31.12
N ILE A 504 61.97 -28.15 31.46
CA ILE A 504 61.26 -27.31 30.47
C ILE A 504 62.27 -26.58 29.57
N ASP A 505 63.37 -26.08 30.14
CA ASP A 505 64.44 -25.40 29.41
C ASP A 505 65.21 -26.37 28.49
N GLY A 506 65.49 -27.60 28.96
CA GLY A 506 66.07 -28.67 28.15
C GLY A 506 65.19 -29.03 26.95
N TRP A 507 63.89 -29.23 27.17
CA TRP A 507 62.92 -29.50 26.11
C TRP A 507 62.79 -28.35 25.11
N LEU A 508 62.93 -27.08 25.55
CA LEU A 508 62.94 -25.93 24.64
C LEU A 508 64.23 -25.88 23.81
N LEU A 509 65.40 -26.13 24.42
CA LEU A 509 66.70 -26.16 23.74
C LEU A 509 66.77 -27.28 22.69
N GLU A 510 66.19 -28.45 23.00
CA GLU A 510 66.05 -29.58 22.09
C GLU A 510 64.89 -29.44 21.09
N LYS A 511 64.14 -28.31 21.12
CA LYS A 511 62.99 -28.00 20.27
C LYS A 511 61.85 -29.03 20.33
N LYS A 512 61.69 -29.69 21.48
CA LYS A 512 60.62 -30.66 21.78
C LYS A 512 59.29 -30.00 22.18
N ILE A 513 59.32 -28.73 22.59
CA ILE A 513 58.16 -27.88 22.91
C ILE A 513 58.31 -26.49 22.26
N SER A 514 57.21 -25.75 22.09
CA SER A 514 57.29 -24.38 21.55
C SER A 514 57.78 -23.36 22.59
N THR A 515 58.17 -22.17 22.12
CA THR A 515 58.52 -21.04 22.98
C THR A 515 57.37 -20.58 23.89
N ASP A 516 56.13 -20.70 23.41
CA ASP A 516 54.95 -20.27 24.15
C ASP A 516 54.49 -21.33 25.15
N ASP A 517 54.57 -22.62 24.80
CA ASP A 517 54.40 -23.73 25.74
C ASP A 517 55.42 -23.65 26.88
N ALA A 518 56.70 -23.45 26.55
CA ALA A 518 57.76 -23.31 27.54
C ALA A 518 57.54 -22.10 28.46
N LYS A 519 57.00 -20.99 27.94
CA LYS A 519 56.64 -19.81 28.74
C LYS A 519 55.50 -20.13 29.73
N LEU A 520 54.44 -20.78 29.27
CA LEU A 520 53.31 -21.20 30.11
C LEU A 520 53.73 -22.19 31.20
N LEU A 521 54.52 -23.22 30.86
CA LEU A 521 55.00 -24.21 31.83
C LEU A 521 55.93 -23.57 32.88
N ARG A 522 56.84 -22.68 32.48
CA ARG A 522 57.65 -21.90 33.43
C ARG A 522 56.77 -21.08 34.36
N GLU A 523 55.73 -20.42 33.85
CA GLU A 523 54.81 -19.62 34.66
C GLU A 523 54.04 -20.47 35.69
N MET A 524 53.63 -21.69 35.32
CA MET A 524 53.04 -22.67 36.24
C MET A 524 54.03 -23.11 37.34
N VAL A 525 55.30 -23.35 36.99
CA VAL A 525 56.35 -23.66 37.98
C VAL A 525 56.60 -22.48 38.93
N TRP A 526 56.73 -21.26 38.41
CA TRP A 526 56.91 -20.04 39.21
C TRP A 526 55.72 -19.77 40.16
N LYS A 527 54.51 -20.13 39.75
CA LYS A 527 53.28 -20.04 40.56
C LYS A 527 53.06 -21.23 41.50
N ARG A 528 53.95 -22.23 41.50
CA ARG A 528 53.84 -23.50 42.25
C ARG A 528 52.52 -24.25 42.00
N ASP A 529 52.06 -24.27 40.74
CA ASP A 529 50.78 -24.88 40.37
C ASP A 529 50.78 -26.40 40.61
N GLY A 530 49.89 -26.89 41.50
CA GLY A 530 49.82 -28.31 41.85
C GLY A 530 49.65 -29.25 40.65
N ARG A 531 49.03 -28.78 39.57
CA ARG A 531 48.82 -29.58 38.35
C ARG A 531 50.13 -29.91 37.64
N ILE A 532 51.17 -29.08 37.78
CA ILE A 532 52.49 -29.38 37.22
C ILE A 532 53.30 -30.31 38.12
N CYS A 533 53.05 -30.31 39.44
CA CYS A 533 53.54 -31.35 40.34
C CYS A 533 52.92 -32.71 40.02
N GLU A 534 51.59 -32.79 39.88
CA GLU A 534 50.88 -34.02 39.55
C GLU A 534 51.36 -34.58 38.20
N ALA A 535 51.41 -33.76 37.16
CA ALA A 535 51.91 -34.17 35.85
C ALA A 535 53.38 -34.63 35.88
N TYR A 536 54.23 -34.03 36.72
CA TYR A 536 55.61 -34.47 36.92
C TYR A 536 55.69 -35.82 37.65
N MET A 537 55.01 -35.94 38.78
CA MET A 537 55.04 -37.14 39.63
C MET A 537 54.44 -38.35 38.89
N GLU A 538 53.37 -38.15 38.11
CA GLU A 538 52.85 -39.14 37.17
C GLU A 538 53.87 -39.53 36.08
N SER A 539 54.69 -38.59 35.61
CA SER A 539 55.59 -38.81 34.48
C SER A 539 56.94 -39.41 34.87
N ARG A 540 57.26 -39.44 36.17
CA ARG A 540 58.57 -39.80 36.73
C ARG A 540 59.09 -41.20 36.36
N GLU A 541 58.20 -42.12 36.00
CA GLU A 541 58.52 -43.51 35.56
C GLU A 541 58.18 -43.76 34.08
N LYS A 542 57.70 -42.75 33.34
CA LYS A 542 57.15 -42.89 31.99
C LYS A 542 58.18 -42.49 30.92
N LYS A 543 58.04 -43.02 29.70
CA LYS A 543 58.93 -42.68 28.57
C LYS A 543 58.78 -41.20 28.23
N GLU A 544 59.88 -40.56 27.82
CA GLU A 544 59.93 -39.10 27.64
C GLU A 544 58.80 -38.53 26.76
N ARG A 545 58.42 -39.22 25.67
CA ARG A 545 57.30 -38.81 24.81
C ARG A 545 55.95 -38.76 25.55
N GLU A 546 55.73 -39.63 26.52
CA GLU A 546 54.51 -39.69 27.34
C GLU A 546 54.53 -38.67 28.50
N ALA A 547 55.72 -38.24 28.92
CA ALA A 547 55.90 -37.09 29.81
C ALA A 547 55.60 -35.80 29.05
N LEU A 548 56.30 -35.55 27.93
CA LEU A 548 56.05 -34.41 27.04
C LEU A 548 54.57 -34.25 26.67
N ALA A 549 53.89 -35.34 26.31
CA ALA A 549 52.46 -35.32 25.98
C ALA A 549 51.54 -34.96 27.16
N ARG A 550 51.96 -35.17 28.42
CA ARG A 550 51.22 -34.70 29.61
C ARG A 550 51.48 -33.23 29.88
N PHE A 551 52.73 -32.77 29.80
CA PHE A 551 53.07 -31.36 30.00
C PHE A 551 52.43 -30.46 28.92
N LEU A 552 52.45 -30.88 27.65
CA LEU A 552 51.74 -30.17 26.57
C LEU A 552 50.20 -30.24 26.70
N LYS A 553 49.66 -31.16 27.52
CA LYS A 553 48.23 -31.18 27.86
C LYS A 553 47.86 -30.16 28.95
N LEU A 554 48.85 -29.61 29.69
CA LEU A 554 48.66 -28.48 30.59
C LEU A 554 48.70 -27.14 29.86
N THR A 555 49.48 -27.02 28.78
CA THR A 555 49.54 -25.81 27.94
C THR A 555 48.44 -25.76 26.88
N SER A 556 47.96 -26.91 26.41
CA SER A 556 46.77 -26.96 25.57
C SER A 556 45.60 -26.35 26.33
N SER A 557 45.08 -25.23 25.82
CA SER A 557 43.92 -24.53 26.41
C SER A 557 42.82 -25.53 26.76
N PRO A 558 42.15 -25.41 27.93
CA PRO A 558 40.90 -26.14 28.13
C PRO A 558 40.00 -25.84 26.93
N LYS A 559 39.42 -26.88 26.35
CA LYS A 559 38.45 -26.70 25.26
C LYS A 559 37.33 -25.81 25.79
N SER A 560 37.09 -24.68 25.13
CA SER A 560 35.84 -23.95 25.34
C SER A 560 34.67 -24.92 25.11
N SER A 561 33.68 -24.89 25.99
CA SER A 561 32.40 -25.54 25.73
C SER A 561 31.70 -24.91 24.53
N GLY A 562 31.88 -23.60 24.34
CA GLY A 562 31.43 -22.85 23.17
C GLY A 562 32.17 -23.19 21.88
N LEU A 563 31.41 -23.13 20.79
CA LEU A 563 31.84 -23.40 19.41
C LEU A 563 32.77 -22.30 18.85
N SER A 564 33.51 -22.62 17.79
CA SER A 564 34.10 -21.60 16.91
C SER A 564 33.13 -21.29 15.76
N ILE A 565 32.71 -20.02 15.68
CA ILE A 565 31.67 -19.55 14.76
C ILE A 565 32.24 -18.37 13.96
N ILE A 566 32.20 -18.45 12.63
CA ILE A 566 32.69 -17.38 11.75
C ILE A 566 31.55 -16.86 10.88
N HIS A 567 31.20 -15.60 11.05
CA HIS A 567 30.22 -14.91 10.22
C HIS A 567 30.91 -14.27 9.01
N ILE A 568 30.37 -14.48 7.81
CA ILE A 568 30.81 -13.86 6.57
C ILE A 568 29.62 -13.04 6.05
N ALA A 569 29.79 -11.72 5.97
CA ALA A 569 28.71 -10.80 5.65
C ALA A 569 29.20 -9.63 4.78
N ALA A 570 28.26 -8.92 4.15
CA ALA A 570 28.54 -7.65 3.47
C ALA A 570 28.39 -6.42 4.39
N GLU A 571 27.68 -6.54 5.52
CA GLU A 571 27.47 -5.48 6.51
C GLU A 571 27.77 -5.96 7.94
N MET A 572 28.11 -5.00 8.81
CA MET A 572 28.16 -5.11 10.27
C MET A 572 27.97 -3.69 10.84
N ALA A 573 27.05 -3.52 11.78
CA ALA A 573 26.85 -2.25 12.49
C ALA A 573 27.97 -1.99 13.52
N PRO A 574 28.32 -0.73 13.81
CA PRO A 574 28.04 0.47 12.99
C PRO A 574 28.98 0.61 11.77
N VAL A 575 30.06 -0.18 11.68
CA VAL A 575 31.18 0.01 10.76
C VAL A 575 30.79 0.05 9.27
N ALA A 576 29.92 -0.84 8.81
CA ALA A 576 29.46 -0.94 7.43
C ALA A 576 27.98 -1.34 7.44
N LYS A 577 27.08 -0.37 7.32
CA LYS A 577 25.63 -0.54 7.51
C LYS A 577 24.83 0.20 6.43
N VAL A 578 23.86 -0.49 5.84
CA VAL A 578 22.85 0.04 4.91
C VAL A 578 21.44 -0.28 5.42
N GLY A 579 21.27 -1.40 6.13
CA GLY A 579 20.00 -1.79 6.73
C GLY A 579 20.15 -2.74 7.90
N GLY A 580 19.10 -3.52 8.16
CA GLY A 580 19.04 -4.42 9.31
C GLY A 580 20.01 -5.60 9.27
N LEU A 581 20.64 -5.90 8.12
CA LEU A 581 21.63 -6.98 8.02
C LEU A 581 22.84 -6.71 8.91
N GLY A 582 23.37 -5.48 8.89
CA GLY A 582 24.47 -5.08 9.77
C GLY A 582 24.10 -5.12 11.25
N ASP A 583 22.86 -4.75 11.61
CA ASP A 583 22.36 -4.83 12.98
C ASP A 583 22.23 -6.28 13.46
N VAL A 584 21.70 -7.18 12.62
CA VAL A 584 21.57 -8.61 12.92
C VAL A 584 22.93 -9.28 13.09
N VAL A 585 23.87 -9.03 12.17
CA VAL A 585 25.23 -9.59 12.27
C VAL A 585 25.86 -9.19 13.60
N THR A 586 25.75 -7.93 13.99
CA THR A 586 26.38 -7.40 15.22
C THR A 586 25.69 -7.94 16.48
N GLY A 587 24.36 -7.83 16.56
CA GLY A 587 23.59 -8.23 17.74
C GLY A 587 23.65 -9.74 17.99
N LEU A 588 23.49 -10.57 16.94
CA LEU A 588 23.62 -12.01 17.05
C LEU A 588 25.05 -12.42 17.45
N CYS A 589 26.08 -11.78 16.88
CA CYS A 589 27.47 -12.05 17.25
C CYS A 589 27.77 -11.66 18.71
N LYS A 590 27.30 -10.49 19.19
CA LYS A 590 27.42 -10.07 20.59
C LYS A 590 26.75 -11.06 21.53
N ALA A 591 25.56 -11.57 21.19
CA ALA A 591 24.85 -12.56 22.01
C ALA A 591 25.58 -13.93 22.04
N LEU A 592 26.01 -14.45 20.88
CA LEU A 592 26.78 -15.70 20.81
C LEU A 592 28.14 -15.58 21.54
N GLN A 593 28.77 -14.40 21.53
CA GLN A 593 29.98 -14.12 22.31
C GLN A 593 29.70 -14.04 23.82
N LYS A 594 28.60 -13.37 24.24
CA LYS A 594 28.12 -13.36 25.65
C LYS A 594 27.85 -14.77 26.18
N ARG A 595 27.40 -15.70 25.31
CA ARG A 595 27.21 -17.14 25.61
C ARG A 595 28.49 -17.99 25.52
N GLY A 596 29.66 -17.35 25.40
CA GLY A 596 30.96 -18.01 25.53
C GLY A 596 31.47 -18.73 24.28
N HIS A 597 30.93 -18.42 23.10
CA HIS A 597 31.45 -18.92 21.82
C HIS A 597 32.61 -18.05 21.31
N LEU A 598 33.54 -18.65 20.56
CA LEU A 598 34.54 -17.90 19.80
C LEU A 598 33.91 -17.42 18.49
N VAL A 599 33.40 -16.19 18.51
CA VAL A 599 32.78 -15.53 17.37
C VAL A 599 33.80 -14.63 16.65
N GLU A 600 33.94 -14.79 15.34
CA GLU A 600 34.75 -13.93 14.47
C GLU A 600 33.93 -13.50 13.23
N ILE A 601 34.22 -12.30 12.70
CA ILE A 601 33.48 -11.74 11.55
C ILE A 601 34.44 -11.42 10.40
N VAL A 602 34.05 -11.74 9.17
CA VAL A 602 34.77 -11.41 7.93
C VAL A 602 33.92 -10.48 7.08
N LEU A 603 34.49 -9.34 6.69
CA LEU A 603 33.86 -8.28 5.87
C LEU A 603 34.77 -7.84 4.71
N PRO A 604 34.22 -7.21 3.66
CA PRO A 604 35.02 -6.41 2.73
C PRO A 604 35.58 -5.16 3.43
N LYS A 605 36.81 -4.74 3.09
CA LYS A 605 37.33 -3.43 3.47
C LYS A 605 36.85 -2.37 2.49
N TYR A 606 35.65 -1.83 2.71
CA TYR A 606 35.13 -0.72 1.94
C TYR A 606 35.94 0.57 2.16
N ASP A 607 35.97 1.45 1.16
CA ASP A 607 36.41 2.84 1.31
C ASP A 607 35.40 3.71 2.08
N CYS A 608 34.11 3.40 1.98
CA CYS A 608 33.02 4.13 2.64
C CYS A 608 32.62 3.64 4.05
N MET A 609 33.44 2.83 4.73
CA MET A 609 33.12 2.33 6.09
C MET A 609 33.43 3.37 7.20
N GLN A 610 32.79 3.25 8.37
CA GLN A 610 33.04 4.11 9.54
C GLN A 610 34.33 3.70 10.26
N TYR A 611 35.48 4.19 9.79
CA TYR A 611 36.82 3.85 10.30
C TYR A 611 37.02 4.23 11.79
N ASP A 612 36.35 5.26 12.27
CA ASP A 612 36.37 5.74 13.67
C ASP A 612 35.77 4.73 14.67
N ARG A 613 34.91 3.83 14.18
CA ARG A 613 34.26 2.78 14.98
C ARG A 613 35.09 1.49 15.10
N ILE A 614 36.32 1.47 14.56
CA ILE A 614 37.19 0.28 14.55
C ILE A 614 38.38 0.48 15.47
N HIS A 615 38.36 -0.20 16.62
CA HIS A 615 39.49 -0.20 17.54
C HIS A 615 40.62 -1.11 17.05
N ASN A 616 41.86 -0.71 17.30
CA ASN A 616 43.09 -1.47 16.98
C ASN A 616 43.23 -1.89 15.49
N LEU A 617 42.62 -1.14 14.56
CA LEU A 617 42.69 -1.44 13.13
C LEU A 617 44.15 -1.46 12.64
N ARG A 618 44.60 -2.62 12.17
CA ARG A 618 45.94 -2.82 11.60
C ARG A 618 45.93 -3.80 10.45
N ALA A 619 46.83 -3.62 9.49
CA ALA A 619 47.13 -4.64 8.51
C ALA A 619 47.90 -5.80 9.17
N LEU A 620 47.64 -7.02 8.74
CA LEU A 620 48.53 -8.16 8.99
C LEU A 620 49.66 -8.13 7.95
N ASP A 621 50.87 -8.52 8.36
CA ASP A 621 52.00 -8.77 7.45
C ASP A 621 51.87 -10.16 6.80
N VAL A 622 50.70 -10.41 6.21
CA VAL A 622 50.32 -11.66 5.55
C VAL A 622 49.58 -11.28 4.28
N VAL A 623 50.21 -11.54 3.14
CA VAL A 623 49.61 -11.36 1.82
C VAL A 623 48.92 -12.67 1.44
N LEU A 624 47.59 -12.61 1.27
CA LEU A 624 46.77 -13.77 0.96
C LEU A 624 46.39 -13.80 -0.53
N GLU A 625 46.62 -14.91 -1.21
CA GLU A 625 46.26 -15.04 -2.62
C GLU A 625 44.91 -15.75 -2.79
N SER A 626 44.02 -15.17 -3.60
CA SER A 626 42.71 -15.71 -3.95
C SER A 626 42.52 -15.85 -5.45
N TYR A 627 41.82 -16.91 -5.86
CA TYR A 627 41.50 -17.14 -7.26
C TYR A 627 40.38 -16.20 -7.74
N PHE A 628 40.56 -15.62 -8.93
CA PHE A 628 39.48 -15.07 -9.73
C PHE A 628 39.83 -15.12 -11.22
N ASP A 629 38.87 -15.38 -12.11
CA ASP A 629 39.03 -15.38 -13.58
C ASP A 629 40.32 -16.09 -14.08
N GLY A 630 40.58 -17.29 -13.58
CA GLY A 630 41.74 -18.11 -13.97
C GLY A 630 43.09 -17.68 -13.38
N LYS A 631 43.13 -16.65 -12.52
CA LYS A 631 44.35 -16.04 -11.96
C LYS A 631 44.32 -16.02 -10.44
N LEU A 632 45.49 -15.86 -9.82
CA LEU A 632 45.61 -15.55 -8.39
C LEU A 632 45.82 -14.03 -8.22
N TYR A 633 45.09 -13.45 -7.27
CA TYR A 633 45.17 -12.05 -6.89
C TYR A 633 45.47 -11.90 -5.41
N LYS A 634 46.27 -10.89 -5.08
CA LYS A 634 46.68 -10.62 -3.70
C LYS A 634 45.58 -9.90 -2.94
N ASN A 635 45.48 -10.18 -1.65
CA ASN A 635 44.56 -9.57 -0.71
C ASN A 635 45.38 -9.15 0.50
N LYS A 636 45.16 -7.93 0.96
CA LYS A 636 45.71 -7.43 2.21
C LYS A 636 44.65 -7.61 3.30
N ILE A 637 45.01 -8.37 4.33
CA ILE A 637 44.10 -8.67 5.44
C ILE A 637 44.31 -7.63 6.53
N TRP A 638 43.24 -6.98 6.96
CA TRP A 638 43.23 -6.08 8.10
C TRP A 638 42.45 -6.71 9.25
N VAL A 639 42.86 -6.44 10.49
CA VAL A 639 42.17 -6.87 11.70
C VAL A 639 41.85 -5.68 12.58
N GLY A 640 40.71 -5.73 13.27
CA GLY A 640 40.31 -4.75 14.26
C GLY A 640 39.23 -5.30 15.19
N THR A 641 38.73 -4.46 16.08
CA THR A 641 37.64 -4.78 17.01
C THR A 641 36.52 -3.76 16.86
N VAL A 642 35.30 -4.24 16.65
CA VAL A 642 34.08 -3.42 16.53
C VAL A 642 33.07 -3.98 17.53
N GLU A 643 32.52 -3.16 18.41
CA GLU A 643 31.54 -3.59 19.43
C GLU A 643 31.98 -4.79 20.30
N GLY A 644 33.29 -4.92 20.55
CA GLY A 644 33.90 -6.05 21.30
C GLY A 644 34.15 -7.32 20.48
N LEU A 645 33.74 -7.35 19.21
CA LEU A 645 33.88 -8.49 18.31
C LEU A 645 35.14 -8.36 17.44
N PRO A 646 35.91 -9.45 17.22
CA PRO A 646 37.06 -9.45 16.32
C PRO A 646 36.63 -9.53 14.85
N VAL A 647 37.10 -8.58 14.05
CA VAL A 647 36.71 -8.43 12.64
C VAL A 647 37.94 -8.48 11.72
N TYR A 648 37.83 -9.26 10.64
CA TYR A 648 38.78 -9.33 9.54
C TYR A 648 38.22 -8.59 8.33
N PHE A 649 38.90 -7.56 7.84
CA PHE A 649 38.51 -6.81 6.64
C PHE A 649 39.43 -7.19 5.48
N ILE A 650 38.84 -7.66 4.38
CA ILE A 650 39.57 -8.09 3.18
C ILE A 650 39.70 -6.90 2.21
N GLU A 651 40.93 -6.53 1.87
CA GLU A 651 41.26 -5.49 0.88
C GLU A 651 41.86 -6.12 -0.39
N PRO A 652 41.08 -6.31 -1.46
CA PRO A 652 41.56 -6.93 -2.70
C PRO A 652 42.53 -6.02 -3.45
N GLN A 653 43.67 -6.57 -3.87
CA GLN A 653 44.59 -5.93 -4.83
C GLN A 653 44.20 -6.33 -6.27
N HIS A 654 42.89 -6.34 -6.55
CA HIS A 654 42.32 -6.63 -7.87
C HIS A 654 42.22 -5.32 -8.70
N PRO A 655 42.55 -5.31 -10.01
CA PRO A 655 42.53 -4.10 -10.82
C PRO A 655 41.14 -3.43 -10.92
N GLU A 656 40.04 -4.19 -10.81
CA GLU A 656 38.66 -3.64 -10.81
C GLU A 656 38.27 -2.94 -9.49
N LYS A 657 39.13 -2.94 -8.46
CA LYS A 657 38.95 -2.21 -7.19
C LYS A 657 37.56 -2.40 -6.54
N PHE A 658 37.13 -3.65 -6.39
CA PHE A 658 35.76 -4.01 -5.99
C PHE A 658 35.19 -3.25 -4.77
N PHE A 659 36.00 -2.92 -3.77
CA PHE A 659 35.56 -2.23 -2.54
C PHE A 659 36.12 -0.82 -2.38
N TRP A 660 36.51 -0.18 -3.50
CA TRP A 660 36.94 1.22 -3.55
C TRP A 660 36.06 1.98 -4.56
N ARG A 661 34.79 2.17 -4.19
CA ARG A 661 33.72 2.70 -5.06
C ARG A 661 32.90 3.81 -4.40
N GLY A 662 33.16 4.13 -3.13
CA GLY A 662 32.34 5.03 -2.30
C GLY A 662 30.98 4.46 -1.88
N GLN A 663 30.67 3.20 -2.22
CA GLN A 663 29.36 2.58 -2.02
C GLN A 663 29.46 1.11 -1.59
N PHE A 664 28.53 0.69 -0.72
CA PHE A 664 28.40 -0.69 -0.29
C PHE A 664 27.80 -1.59 -1.39
N TYR A 665 26.69 -1.17 -2.01
CA TYR A 665 25.92 -1.93 -3.01
C TYR A 665 25.50 -1.04 -4.19
N GLY A 666 25.05 -1.66 -5.29
CA GLY A 666 24.43 -0.96 -6.43
C GLY A 666 25.37 -0.76 -7.62
N GLU A 667 26.59 -1.31 -7.57
CA GLU A 667 27.51 -1.30 -8.70
C GLU A 667 27.08 -2.36 -9.72
N HIS A 668 27.31 -2.11 -11.02
CA HIS A 668 26.89 -3.03 -12.08
C HIS A 668 27.58 -4.40 -11.99
N ASP A 669 28.79 -4.44 -11.41
CA ASP A 669 29.58 -5.65 -11.17
C ASP A 669 29.38 -6.26 -9.77
N ASP A 670 28.30 -5.91 -9.05
CA ASP A 670 27.99 -6.43 -7.69
C ASP A 670 28.13 -7.97 -7.58
N PHE A 671 27.75 -8.74 -8.60
CA PHE A 671 27.95 -10.20 -8.62
C PHE A 671 29.45 -10.58 -8.58
N ARG A 672 30.30 -9.91 -9.37
CA ARG A 672 31.77 -10.10 -9.35
C ARG A 672 32.36 -9.66 -8.01
N ARG A 673 31.97 -8.47 -7.51
CA ARG A 673 32.43 -7.92 -6.21
C ARG A 673 32.24 -8.94 -5.08
N PHE A 674 31.03 -9.45 -4.93
CA PHE A 674 30.67 -10.30 -3.79
C PHE A 674 31.02 -11.79 -3.95
N SER A 675 31.06 -12.32 -5.18
CA SER A 675 31.61 -13.66 -5.43
C SER A 675 33.13 -13.70 -5.26
N PHE A 676 33.87 -12.64 -5.62
CA PHE A 676 35.29 -12.49 -5.26
C PHE A 676 35.48 -12.50 -3.75
N PHE A 677 34.72 -11.68 -3.01
CA PHE A 677 34.82 -11.61 -1.56
C PHE A 677 34.51 -12.95 -0.88
N SER A 678 33.43 -13.64 -1.30
CA SER A 678 33.08 -14.97 -0.82
C SER A 678 34.22 -15.98 -1.03
N ARG A 679 34.91 -15.90 -2.17
CA ARG A 679 36.07 -16.75 -2.46
C ARG A 679 37.26 -16.40 -1.58
N ALA A 680 37.61 -15.12 -1.45
CA ALA A 680 38.73 -14.65 -0.64
C ALA A 680 38.53 -14.90 0.88
N ALA A 681 37.29 -14.83 1.37
CA ALA A 681 36.95 -15.15 2.76
C ALA A 681 37.22 -16.62 3.10
N LEU A 682 36.93 -17.56 2.20
CA LEU A 682 37.25 -18.97 2.41
C LEU A 682 38.74 -19.29 2.24
N GLU A 683 39.46 -18.60 1.33
CA GLU A 683 40.92 -18.68 1.27
C GLU A 683 41.56 -18.19 2.59
N LEU A 684 41.02 -17.11 3.20
CA LEU A 684 41.46 -16.62 4.51
C LEU A 684 41.36 -17.68 5.61
N LEU A 685 40.26 -18.43 5.67
CA LEU A 685 40.10 -19.50 6.66
C LEU A 685 41.06 -20.67 6.40
N LEU A 686 41.24 -21.06 5.14
CA LEU A 686 42.16 -22.14 4.74
C LEU A 686 43.62 -21.77 5.04
N GLN A 687 44.09 -20.61 4.58
CA GLN A 687 45.50 -20.20 4.64
C GLN A 687 45.92 -19.77 6.05
N SER A 688 45.00 -19.31 6.89
CA SER A 688 45.24 -19.10 8.34
C SER A 688 45.10 -20.37 9.18
N GLY A 689 44.79 -21.52 8.57
CA GLY A 689 44.64 -22.81 9.27
C GLY A 689 43.45 -22.88 10.23
N LYS A 690 42.49 -21.96 10.13
CA LYS A 690 41.29 -21.92 10.99
C LYS A 690 40.42 -23.15 10.73
N LYS A 691 39.82 -23.69 11.81
CA LYS A 691 38.94 -24.87 11.77
C LYS A 691 37.65 -24.59 12.55
N PRO A 692 36.79 -23.69 12.06
CA PRO A 692 35.53 -23.38 12.74
C PRO A 692 34.59 -24.58 12.78
N ASP A 693 33.71 -24.63 13.78
CA ASP A 693 32.57 -25.56 13.84
C ASP A 693 31.42 -25.06 12.94
N ILE A 694 31.24 -23.73 12.84
CA ILE A 694 30.20 -23.07 12.05
C ILE A 694 30.81 -21.99 11.15
N ILE A 695 30.41 -21.96 9.88
CA ILE A 695 30.52 -20.77 9.03
C ILE A 695 29.10 -20.29 8.72
N HIS A 696 28.80 -19.03 9.02
CA HIS A 696 27.48 -18.42 8.84
C HIS A 696 27.55 -17.34 7.77
N CYS A 697 26.88 -17.57 6.64
CA CYS A 697 26.74 -16.62 5.53
C CYS A 697 25.38 -15.91 5.55
N HIS A 698 25.36 -14.65 5.11
CA HIS A 698 24.23 -13.72 5.15
C HIS A 698 23.96 -13.13 3.75
N ASP A 699 22.73 -13.31 3.27
CA ASP A 699 22.20 -12.88 1.97
C ASP A 699 23.03 -13.27 0.72
N TRP A 700 22.50 -12.93 -0.46
CA TRP A 700 22.99 -13.38 -1.76
C TRP A 700 24.48 -13.07 -2.00
N GLN A 701 24.98 -11.97 -1.43
CA GLN A 701 26.37 -11.53 -1.52
C GLN A 701 27.34 -12.60 -1.00
N THR A 702 26.95 -13.35 0.03
CA THR A 702 27.79 -14.39 0.63
C THR A 702 27.25 -15.81 0.43
N ALA A 703 26.12 -15.94 -0.27
CA ALA A 703 25.51 -17.23 -0.60
C ALA A 703 26.45 -18.17 -1.40
N PHE A 704 27.44 -17.62 -2.14
CA PHE A 704 28.49 -18.38 -2.81
C PHE A 704 29.36 -19.21 -1.86
N VAL A 705 29.47 -18.83 -0.57
CA VAL A 705 30.26 -19.54 0.43
C VAL A 705 29.85 -21.01 0.54
N ALA A 706 28.56 -21.32 0.46
CA ALA A 706 28.05 -22.69 0.61
C ALA A 706 28.51 -23.65 -0.50
N PRO A 707 28.30 -23.39 -1.82
CA PRO A 707 28.84 -24.23 -2.89
C PRO A 707 30.37 -24.23 -2.90
N LEU A 708 31.02 -23.07 -2.77
CA LEU A 708 32.49 -22.97 -2.74
C LEU A 708 33.11 -23.86 -1.66
N TYR A 709 32.53 -23.84 -0.45
CA TYR A 709 33.03 -24.62 0.67
C TYR A 709 33.04 -26.13 0.38
N TRP A 710 31.94 -26.69 -0.12
CA TRP A 710 31.86 -28.13 -0.38
C TRP A 710 32.65 -28.58 -1.61
N ASP A 711 32.64 -27.77 -2.67
CA ASP A 711 33.24 -28.11 -3.96
C ASP A 711 34.78 -27.93 -3.95
N ILE A 712 35.27 -26.86 -3.30
CA ILE A 712 36.68 -26.45 -3.38
C ILE A 712 37.43 -26.63 -2.06
N TYR A 713 36.83 -26.30 -0.91
CA TYR A 713 37.58 -26.13 0.36
C TYR A 713 37.56 -27.33 1.29
N ALA A 714 36.45 -28.05 1.40
CA ALA A 714 36.38 -29.29 2.16
C ALA A 714 37.35 -30.37 1.62
N PRO A 715 37.53 -30.55 0.29
CA PRO A 715 38.59 -31.42 -0.26
C PRO A 715 40.02 -30.93 0.06
N LYS A 716 40.23 -29.61 0.21
CA LYS A 716 41.52 -29.01 0.61
C LYS A 716 41.81 -29.07 2.12
N GLY A 717 40.92 -29.65 2.92
CA GLY A 717 41.12 -29.86 4.36
C GLY A 717 40.43 -28.84 5.28
N LEU A 718 39.75 -27.81 4.74
CA LEU A 718 38.83 -26.96 5.51
C LEU A 718 37.45 -27.64 5.55
N ASN A 719 37.34 -28.73 6.32
CA ASN A 719 36.17 -29.63 6.31
C ASN A 719 35.45 -29.79 7.67
N SER A 720 35.90 -29.06 8.71
CA SER A 720 35.30 -29.09 10.04
C SER A 720 33.88 -28.51 10.05
N ALA A 721 33.72 -27.33 9.45
CA ALA A 721 32.55 -26.48 9.61
C ALA A 721 31.25 -27.11 9.08
N ARG A 722 30.14 -26.74 9.71
CA ARG A 722 28.82 -26.75 9.09
C ARG A 722 28.50 -25.37 8.54
N ILE A 723 27.81 -25.31 7.41
CA ILE A 723 27.39 -24.04 6.81
C ILE A 723 25.97 -23.69 7.27
N CYS A 724 25.83 -22.51 7.86
CA CYS A 724 24.56 -21.83 8.08
C CYS A 724 24.39 -20.72 7.03
N PHE A 725 23.19 -20.55 6.49
CA PHE A 725 22.85 -19.44 5.60
C PHE A 725 21.58 -18.75 6.11
N THR A 726 21.64 -17.44 6.33
CA THR A 726 20.46 -16.61 6.59
C THR A 726 20.14 -15.73 5.39
N CYS A 727 18.92 -15.83 4.89
CA CYS A 727 18.38 -14.83 3.98
C CYS A 727 17.50 -13.85 4.75
N HIS A 728 17.88 -12.57 4.76
CA HIS A 728 17.19 -11.47 5.40
C HIS A 728 16.08 -10.90 4.51
N ASN A 729 16.19 -11.01 3.17
CA ASN A 729 15.12 -10.70 2.23
C ASN A 729 15.25 -11.49 0.91
N PHE A 730 14.33 -12.42 0.66
CA PHE A 730 14.27 -13.24 -0.57
C PHE A 730 13.89 -12.45 -1.84
N GLU A 731 13.67 -11.14 -1.76
CA GLU A 731 13.64 -10.23 -2.92
C GLU A 731 15.01 -10.12 -3.61
N TYR A 732 16.10 -10.13 -2.85
CA TYR A 732 17.46 -9.94 -3.38
C TYR A 732 18.18 -11.29 -3.53
N GLN A 733 18.03 -11.92 -4.70
CA GLN A 733 18.51 -13.30 -4.94
C GLN A 733 19.89 -13.38 -5.62
N GLY A 734 20.38 -12.27 -6.18
CA GLY A 734 21.68 -12.20 -6.85
C GLY A 734 21.73 -12.85 -8.24
N THR A 735 20.58 -13.03 -8.91
CA THR A 735 20.48 -13.84 -10.13
C THR A 735 21.22 -13.25 -11.34
N ALA A 736 22.24 -13.93 -11.85
CA ALA A 736 23.14 -13.50 -12.93
C ALA A 736 23.26 -14.58 -14.05
N PRO A 737 23.80 -14.26 -15.24
CA PRO A 737 24.12 -15.27 -16.26
C PRO A 737 25.06 -16.36 -15.72
N GLY A 738 24.84 -17.62 -16.10
CA GLY A 738 25.62 -18.75 -15.56
C GLY A 738 27.14 -18.65 -15.73
N SER A 739 27.61 -17.93 -16.75
CA SER A 739 29.04 -17.70 -17.04
C SER A 739 29.80 -16.97 -15.93
N GLU A 740 29.17 -16.03 -15.21
CA GLU A 740 29.84 -15.26 -14.15
C GLU A 740 30.24 -16.14 -12.95
N LEU A 741 29.59 -17.29 -12.76
CA LEU A 741 29.90 -18.21 -11.68
C LEU A 741 31.32 -18.83 -11.82
N ALA A 742 31.84 -18.91 -13.05
CA ALA A 742 33.21 -19.34 -13.33
C ALA A 742 34.27 -18.42 -12.69
N SER A 743 33.95 -17.12 -12.53
CA SER A 743 34.89 -16.13 -12.02
C SER A 743 35.39 -16.48 -10.62
N CYS A 744 34.51 -16.91 -9.72
CA CYS A 744 34.90 -17.36 -8.36
C CYS A 744 35.49 -18.79 -8.33
N GLY A 745 35.48 -19.52 -9.45
CA GLY A 745 36.10 -20.83 -9.63
C GLY A 745 35.19 -22.04 -9.44
N LEU A 746 33.87 -21.87 -9.48
CA LEU A 746 32.90 -22.96 -9.51
C LEU A 746 32.69 -23.48 -10.95
N ASP A 747 32.44 -24.79 -11.11
CA ASP A 747 32.11 -25.37 -12.40
C ASP A 747 30.68 -24.99 -12.84
N VAL A 748 30.57 -24.21 -13.91
CA VAL A 748 29.29 -23.72 -14.45
C VAL A 748 28.38 -24.86 -14.92
N HIS A 749 28.91 -25.94 -15.49
CA HIS A 749 28.11 -27.06 -15.99
C HIS A 749 27.59 -27.96 -14.84
N GLN A 750 28.34 -28.06 -13.74
CA GLN A 750 27.87 -28.77 -12.54
C GLN A 750 26.88 -27.93 -11.73
N MET A 751 27.08 -26.60 -11.66
CA MET A 751 26.27 -25.73 -10.80
C MET A 751 25.02 -25.17 -11.51
N ASN A 752 25.06 -24.87 -12.81
CA ASN A 752 23.90 -24.40 -13.56
C ASN A 752 22.98 -25.56 -13.98
N ARG A 753 22.35 -26.18 -12.98
CA ARG A 753 21.39 -27.29 -13.12
C ARG A 753 20.13 -27.06 -12.29
N PRO A 754 18.97 -27.65 -12.65
CA PRO A 754 17.72 -27.49 -11.90
C PRO A 754 17.83 -27.93 -10.44
N ASP A 755 18.59 -29.00 -10.18
CA ASP A 755 18.85 -29.55 -8.85
C ASP A 755 20.04 -28.88 -8.11
N ARG A 756 20.53 -27.74 -8.61
CA ARG A 756 21.65 -26.96 -8.08
C ARG A 756 21.31 -25.46 -8.08
N MET A 757 22.09 -24.64 -8.81
CA MET A 757 22.04 -23.19 -8.76
C MET A 757 21.29 -22.54 -9.92
N GLN A 758 20.83 -23.28 -10.93
CA GLN A 758 20.04 -22.69 -12.04
C GLN A 758 18.80 -21.98 -11.48
N ASP A 759 18.49 -20.79 -11.98
CA ASP A 759 17.33 -20.04 -11.53
C ASP A 759 16.00 -20.76 -11.88
N ASN A 760 14.98 -20.62 -11.02
CA ASN A 760 13.70 -21.30 -11.22
C ASN A 760 12.78 -20.60 -12.24
N SER A 761 13.12 -19.39 -12.67
CA SER A 761 12.37 -18.57 -13.63
C SER A 761 13.15 -18.24 -14.91
N ALA A 762 14.48 -18.37 -14.92
CA ALA A 762 15.32 -18.12 -16.10
C ALA A 762 16.42 -19.18 -16.28
N LEU A 763 16.25 -20.09 -17.24
CA LEU A 763 17.08 -21.29 -17.40
C LEU A 763 18.55 -21.02 -17.81
N ASP A 764 18.85 -19.84 -18.35
CA ASP A 764 20.21 -19.37 -18.67
C ASP A 764 20.97 -18.83 -17.44
N ARG A 765 20.25 -18.52 -16.36
CA ARG A 765 20.76 -17.80 -15.19
C ARG A 765 21.03 -18.73 -14.00
N VAL A 766 21.94 -18.29 -13.13
CA VAL A 766 22.20 -18.89 -11.82
C VAL A 766 21.75 -17.96 -10.70
N ASN A 767 21.30 -18.57 -9.61
CA ASN A 767 20.70 -17.94 -8.45
C ASN A 767 21.54 -18.30 -7.20
N PRO A 768 22.39 -17.38 -6.71
CA PRO A 768 23.21 -17.58 -5.52
C PRO A 768 22.41 -18.03 -4.29
N VAL A 769 21.25 -17.42 -4.02
CA VAL A 769 20.41 -17.78 -2.85
C VAL A 769 19.88 -19.21 -2.98
N LYS A 770 19.43 -19.64 -4.16
CA LYS A 770 19.08 -21.05 -4.42
C LYS A 770 20.26 -21.97 -4.11
N GLY A 771 21.46 -21.60 -4.54
CA GLY A 771 22.70 -22.30 -4.21
C GLY A 771 22.91 -22.46 -2.70
N ALA A 772 22.83 -21.36 -1.93
CA ALA A 772 22.98 -21.45 -0.47
C ALA A 772 21.87 -22.26 0.21
N VAL A 773 20.62 -22.19 -0.28
CA VAL A 773 19.51 -23.03 0.20
C VAL A 773 19.78 -24.51 -0.09
N VAL A 774 20.36 -24.87 -1.25
CA VAL A 774 20.72 -26.25 -1.60
C VAL A 774 21.92 -26.75 -0.78
N PHE A 775 23.01 -25.99 -0.72
CA PHE A 775 24.30 -26.45 -0.19
C PHE A 775 24.50 -26.25 1.33
N SER A 776 23.79 -25.34 2.00
CA SER A 776 23.97 -25.13 3.45
C SER A 776 23.40 -26.26 4.29
N ASN A 777 23.94 -26.50 5.50
CA ASN A 777 23.39 -27.50 6.43
C ASN A 777 22.21 -26.95 7.24
N ILE A 778 22.21 -25.63 7.49
CA ILE A 778 21.14 -24.88 8.15
C ILE A 778 20.78 -23.73 7.20
N VAL A 779 19.48 -23.47 7.04
CA VAL A 779 18.94 -22.32 6.31
C VAL A 779 18.00 -21.59 7.27
N THR A 780 18.18 -20.29 7.47
CA THR A 780 17.24 -19.49 8.26
C THR A 780 16.72 -18.28 7.48
N THR A 781 15.60 -17.74 7.96
CA THR A 781 15.19 -16.38 7.66
C THR A 781 14.66 -15.72 8.94
N VAL A 782 14.38 -14.42 8.85
CA VAL A 782 14.38 -13.50 9.98
C VAL A 782 13.02 -13.33 10.69
N SER A 783 12.01 -14.15 10.35
CA SER A 783 10.82 -14.35 11.20
C SER A 783 10.08 -15.68 10.92
N PRO A 784 9.33 -16.23 11.89
CA PRO A 784 8.47 -17.41 11.71
C PRO A 784 7.36 -17.26 10.66
N THR A 785 6.65 -16.12 10.61
CA THR A 785 5.61 -15.84 9.62
C THR A 785 6.22 -15.62 8.23
N TYR A 786 7.33 -14.88 8.11
CA TYR A 786 7.99 -14.69 6.81
C TYR A 786 8.49 -16.03 6.24
N ALA A 787 9.00 -16.93 7.09
CA ALA A 787 9.36 -18.31 6.71
C ALA A 787 8.17 -19.16 6.22
N GLN A 788 6.93 -18.75 6.47
CA GLN A 788 5.73 -19.35 5.88
C GLN A 788 5.35 -18.63 4.59
N GLU A 789 5.34 -17.29 4.58
CA GLU A 789 5.08 -16.46 3.39
C GLU A 789 5.98 -16.87 2.20
N VAL A 790 7.29 -17.06 2.42
CA VAL A 790 8.23 -17.45 1.34
C VAL A 790 8.17 -18.93 0.91
N ARG A 791 7.33 -19.74 1.55
CA ARG A 791 6.98 -21.09 1.07
C ARG A 791 5.73 -21.08 0.16
N THR A 792 5.01 -19.97 0.10
CA THR A 792 3.93 -19.76 -0.89
C THR A 792 4.51 -19.37 -2.25
N ALA A 793 3.76 -19.61 -3.33
CA ALA A 793 4.20 -19.23 -4.68
C ALA A 793 4.41 -17.71 -4.83
N GLU A 794 3.51 -16.92 -4.24
CA GLU A 794 3.46 -15.44 -4.32
C GLU A 794 4.57 -14.76 -3.51
N GLY A 795 4.74 -15.20 -2.26
CA GLY A 795 5.74 -14.66 -1.34
C GLY A 795 7.16 -15.16 -1.63
N GLY A 796 7.30 -16.41 -2.08
CA GLY A 796 8.60 -17.07 -2.23
C GLY A 796 9.40 -16.75 -3.50
N LYS A 797 8.92 -15.82 -4.34
CA LYS A 797 9.65 -15.27 -5.52
C LYS A 797 10.44 -16.33 -6.30
N GLY A 798 9.76 -17.37 -6.77
CA GLY A 798 10.35 -18.50 -7.51
C GLY A 798 11.07 -19.56 -6.67
N LEU A 799 11.58 -19.24 -5.47
CA LEU A 799 12.33 -20.17 -4.60
C LEU A 799 11.47 -21.06 -3.70
N HIS A 800 10.16 -20.80 -3.62
CA HIS A 800 9.21 -21.54 -2.76
C HIS A 800 9.28 -23.07 -2.89
N SER A 801 9.50 -23.59 -4.10
CA SER A 801 9.65 -25.02 -4.38
C SER A 801 10.92 -25.60 -3.77
N THR A 802 12.05 -24.90 -3.92
CA THR A 802 13.36 -25.26 -3.34
C THR A 802 13.33 -25.16 -1.81
N LEU A 803 12.70 -24.12 -1.25
CA LEU A 803 12.51 -23.94 0.19
C LEU A 803 11.57 -25.01 0.80
N SER A 804 10.59 -25.49 0.04
CA SER A 804 9.70 -26.59 0.44
C SER A 804 10.42 -27.95 0.40
N PHE A 805 11.21 -28.21 -0.65
CA PHE A 805 12.05 -29.41 -0.74
C PHE A 805 13.09 -29.49 0.37
N HIS A 806 13.70 -28.36 0.73
CA HIS A 806 14.65 -28.25 1.85
C HIS A 806 14.03 -27.87 3.20
N SER A 807 12.70 -27.96 3.33
CA SER A 807 11.93 -27.56 4.52
C SER A 807 12.49 -28.06 5.86
N LYS A 808 13.00 -29.30 5.92
CA LYS A 808 13.59 -29.91 7.14
C LYS A 808 14.81 -29.19 7.70
N LYS A 809 15.47 -28.33 6.91
CA LYS A 809 16.61 -27.49 7.33
C LYS A 809 16.34 -26.00 7.23
N PHE A 810 15.09 -25.59 6.94
CA PHE A 810 14.69 -24.20 6.77
C PHE A 810 13.75 -23.75 7.90
N VAL A 811 14.13 -22.70 8.63
CA VAL A 811 13.40 -22.21 9.81
C VAL A 811 13.37 -20.67 9.86
N GLY A 812 12.28 -20.11 10.37
CA GLY A 812 12.19 -18.69 10.69
C GLY A 812 12.54 -18.46 12.15
N ILE A 813 13.50 -17.58 12.43
CA ILE A 813 13.86 -17.12 13.78
C ILE A 813 13.68 -15.61 13.77
N LEU A 814 12.84 -15.09 14.66
CA LEU A 814 12.63 -13.64 14.80
C LEU A 814 13.93 -12.97 15.29
N ASN A 815 14.32 -11.86 14.68
CA ASN A 815 15.50 -11.12 15.15
C ASN A 815 15.25 -10.49 16.53
N GLY A 816 16.32 -10.32 17.31
CA GLY A 816 16.33 -9.34 18.41
C GLY A 816 16.82 -7.97 17.92
N ILE A 817 16.89 -7.01 18.84
CA ILE A 817 17.62 -5.76 18.69
C ILE A 817 18.79 -5.70 19.68
N ASP A 818 19.80 -4.87 19.39
CA ASP A 818 20.85 -4.58 20.36
C ASP A 818 20.28 -3.66 21.45
N THR A 819 19.84 -4.27 22.56
CA THR A 819 19.23 -3.58 23.71
C THR A 819 20.24 -2.83 24.59
N ASP A 820 21.55 -2.94 24.32
CA ASP A 820 22.58 -2.12 24.95
C ASP A 820 22.71 -0.78 24.18
N ALA A 821 22.66 -0.83 22.85
CA ALA A 821 22.68 0.36 21.98
C ALA A 821 21.33 1.10 21.91
N TRP A 822 20.22 0.37 21.78
CA TRP A 822 18.86 0.91 21.71
C TRP A 822 18.23 0.91 23.11
N ASN A 823 18.69 1.83 23.97
CA ASN A 823 18.31 1.91 25.37
C ASN A 823 18.05 3.36 25.81
N PRO A 824 16.78 3.82 25.94
CA PRO A 824 16.48 5.21 26.31
C PRO A 824 17.04 5.65 27.68
N ALA A 825 17.45 4.70 28.54
CA ALA A 825 18.06 4.99 29.83
C ALA A 825 19.57 5.31 29.76
N THR A 826 20.25 4.98 28.65
CA THR A 826 21.71 5.20 28.48
C THR A 826 22.10 5.79 27.13
N ASP A 827 21.15 5.93 26.21
CA ASP A 827 21.31 6.53 24.88
C ASP A 827 21.85 7.96 24.97
N THR A 828 22.94 8.24 24.26
CA THR A 828 23.67 9.52 24.27
C THR A 828 23.26 10.46 23.14
N PHE A 829 22.41 10.02 22.21
CA PHE A 829 21.79 10.88 21.20
C PHE A 829 20.53 11.59 21.73
N LEU A 830 19.91 11.06 22.80
CA LEU A 830 18.78 11.71 23.45
C LEU A 830 19.20 12.96 24.23
N LYS A 831 18.35 13.99 24.20
CA LYS A 831 18.53 15.18 25.04
C LYS A 831 18.30 14.85 26.52
N VAL A 832 17.36 13.96 26.81
CA VAL A 832 17.00 13.52 28.17
C VAL A 832 16.82 12.01 28.16
N GLN A 833 17.56 11.30 29.01
CA GLN A 833 17.42 9.85 29.19
C GLN A 833 16.20 9.54 30.06
N TYR A 834 15.56 8.39 29.82
CA TYR A 834 14.31 8.00 30.49
C TYR A 834 14.15 6.47 30.52
N ASN A 835 13.23 5.96 31.34
CA ASN A 835 13.02 4.52 31.49
C ASN A 835 11.56 4.20 31.81
N VAL A 836 11.22 2.92 31.92
CA VAL A 836 9.82 2.48 32.12
C VAL A 836 9.14 3.04 33.39
N ASN A 837 9.93 3.36 34.42
CA ASN A 837 9.43 3.95 35.68
C ASN A 837 9.40 5.49 35.67
N ASP A 838 10.02 6.12 34.66
CA ASP A 838 10.06 7.57 34.48
C ASP A 838 9.95 7.92 33.00
N LEU A 839 8.73 8.28 32.58
CA LEU A 839 8.42 8.69 31.21
C LEU A 839 8.59 10.21 30.97
N GLN A 840 9.01 10.99 31.97
CA GLN A 840 9.12 12.45 31.84
C GLN A 840 10.10 12.86 30.72
N GLY A 841 11.24 12.18 30.63
CA GLY A 841 12.21 12.42 29.56
C GLY A 841 11.66 12.12 28.15
N LYS A 842 10.65 11.26 28.00
CA LYS A 842 9.96 11.05 26.71
C LYS A 842 9.25 12.33 26.25
N ILE A 843 8.53 12.98 27.16
CA ILE A 843 7.84 14.27 26.93
C ILE A 843 8.87 15.36 26.60
N GLU A 844 10.01 15.38 27.29
CA GLU A 844 11.05 16.39 27.06
C GLU A 844 11.82 16.18 25.76
N ASN A 845 12.00 14.94 25.28
CA ASN A 845 12.49 14.65 23.93
C ASN A 845 11.46 15.05 22.87
N LYS A 846 10.16 14.84 23.08
CA LYS A 846 9.08 15.30 22.18
C LYS A 846 9.08 16.83 22.03
N ILE A 847 9.17 17.58 23.13
CA ILE A 847 9.29 19.05 23.12
C ILE A 847 10.60 19.49 22.44
N ALA A 848 11.70 18.76 22.65
CA ALA A 848 12.98 19.06 22.02
C ALA A 848 12.95 18.85 20.50
N LEU A 849 12.41 17.73 20.03
CA LEU A 849 12.28 17.44 18.60
C LEU A 849 11.36 18.45 17.91
N ARG A 850 10.23 18.81 18.54
CA ARG A 850 9.36 19.90 18.05
C ARG A 850 10.13 21.19 17.84
N LYS A 851 10.89 21.63 18.86
CA LYS A 851 11.71 22.84 18.77
C LYS A 851 12.82 22.72 17.70
N PHE A 852 13.46 21.56 17.57
CA PHE A 852 14.52 21.32 16.60
C PHE A 852 14.03 21.35 15.15
N LEU A 853 12.86 20.77 14.89
CA LEU A 853 12.25 20.74 13.55
C LEU A 853 11.37 21.97 13.25
N GLY A 854 11.18 22.88 14.22
CA GLY A 854 10.29 24.03 14.08
C GLY A 854 8.82 23.63 13.93
N LEU A 855 8.38 22.59 14.63
CA LEU A 855 6.97 22.21 14.78
C LEU A 855 6.31 22.98 15.92
N SER A 856 4.99 23.13 15.85
CA SER A 856 4.19 23.72 16.93
C SER A 856 4.30 22.89 18.21
N ASN A 857 4.36 23.61 19.32
CA ASN A 857 4.27 23.07 20.68
C ASN A 857 3.15 23.77 21.47
N ALA A 858 2.13 24.30 20.78
CA ALA A 858 0.99 24.96 21.39
C ALA A 858 0.08 23.99 22.16
N ASP A 859 -0.14 22.79 21.61
CA ASP A 859 -0.79 21.69 22.33
C ASP A 859 0.23 20.60 22.72
N VAL A 860 0.32 20.36 24.03
CA VAL A 860 1.16 19.31 24.65
C VAL A 860 0.52 17.92 24.48
N LYS A 861 -0.81 17.84 24.36
CA LYS A 861 -1.60 16.61 24.19
C LYS A 861 -1.87 16.20 22.74
N GLN A 862 -1.24 16.89 21.77
CA GLN A 862 -1.34 16.53 20.37
C GLN A 862 -0.42 15.30 20.10
N PRO A 863 -0.93 14.19 19.53
CA PRO A 863 -0.12 13.01 19.24
C PRO A 863 0.89 13.26 18.12
N MET A 864 2.07 12.64 18.22
CA MET A 864 3.12 12.64 17.20
C MET A 864 3.31 11.22 16.65
N VAL A 865 3.14 11.09 15.34
CA VAL A 865 3.41 9.89 14.54
C VAL A 865 4.83 9.96 13.98
N GLY A 866 5.67 9.00 14.34
CA GLY A 866 6.99 8.80 13.75
C GLY A 866 6.97 7.78 12.62
N CYS A 867 7.80 8.00 11.61
CA CYS A 867 8.12 6.98 10.60
C CYS A 867 9.60 7.10 10.22
N ILE A 868 10.37 6.02 10.37
CA ILE A 868 11.79 5.96 10.00
C ILE A 868 11.98 4.75 9.10
N THR A 869 12.34 4.94 7.83
CA THR A 869 12.39 3.86 6.85
C THR A 869 13.18 4.19 5.59
N ARG A 870 13.49 3.18 4.76
CA ARG A 870 13.90 3.37 3.36
C ARG A 870 12.64 3.55 2.52
N LEU A 871 12.55 4.59 1.71
CA LEU A 871 11.37 4.86 0.88
C LEU A 871 11.37 4.00 -0.38
N VAL A 872 11.04 2.72 -0.23
CA VAL A 872 11.00 1.71 -1.31
C VAL A 872 9.64 0.97 -1.32
N PRO A 873 9.19 0.38 -2.44
CA PRO A 873 7.85 -0.24 -2.55
C PRO A 873 7.52 -1.25 -1.45
N GLN A 874 8.49 -2.06 -1.01
CA GLN A 874 8.40 -2.96 0.16
C GLN A 874 7.74 -2.30 1.38
N LYS A 875 8.07 -1.03 1.65
CA LYS A 875 7.69 -0.29 2.86
C LYS A 875 6.35 0.46 2.74
N GLY A 876 5.59 0.22 1.67
CA GLY A 876 4.26 0.80 1.50
C GLY A 876 4.28 2.32 1.34
N VAL A 877 5.14 2.86 0.48
CA VAL A 877 5.33 4.32 0.33
C VAL A 877 4.04 5.10 0.03
N HIS A 878 3.06 4.51 -0.65
CA HIS A 878 1.73 5.10 -0.84
C HIS A 878 0.92 5.15 0.47
N LEU A 879 1.01 4.11 1.32
CA LEU A 879 0.42 4.08 2.66
C LEU A 879 1.11 5.05 3.63
N ILE A 880 2.45 5.23 3.52
CA ILE A 880 3.19 6.26 4.26
C ILE A 880 2.70 7.65 3.82
N ARG A 881 2.62 7.91 2.51
CA ARG A 881 2.10 9.17 1.97
C ARG A 881 0.67 9.44 2.49
N HIS A 882 -0.22 8.46 2.43
CA HIS A 882 -1.57 8.56 2.98
C HIS A 882 -1.56 8.88 4.49
N ALA A 883 -0.75 8.17 5.28
CA ALA A 883 -0.64 8.37 6.72
C ALA A 883 -0.17 9.78 7.13
N ILE A 884 0.62 10.47 6.30
CA ILE A 884 0.98 11.89 6.52
C ILE A 884 -0.28 12.76 6.51
N TYR A 885 -1.12 12.62 5.47
CA TYR A 885 -2.36 13.40 5.35
C TYR A 885 -3.40 12.97 6.39
N ARG A 886 -3.59 11.67 6.63
CA ARG A 886 -4.53 11.18 7.67
C ARG A 886 -4.15 11.64 9.06
N THR A 887 -2.86 11.69 9.38
CA THR A 887 -2.36 12.24 10.66
C THR A 887 -2.75 13.71 10.83
N LEU A 888 -2.64 14.50 9.76
CA LEU A 888 -3.05 15.90 9.76
C LEU A 888 -4.57 16.06 9.88
N GLU A 889 -5.37 15.28 9.15
CA GLU A 889 -6.84 15.25 9.27
C GLU A 889 -7.31 14.94 10.69
N LEU A 890 -6.66 13.97 11.34
CA LEU A 890 -6.94 13.60 12.72
C LEU A 890 -6.45 14.66 13.73
N GLY A 891 -5.67 15.66 13.32
CA GLY A 891 -5.10 16.70 14.19
C GLY A 891 -3.89 16.21 15.01
N GLY A 892 -3.03 15.38 14.42
CA GLY A 892 -1.74 14.98 14.97
C GLY A 892 -0.57 15.58 14.19
N GLN A 893 0.65 15.30 14.65
CA GLN A 893 1.90 15.68 14.00
C GLN A 893 2.56 14.48 13.34
N PHE A 894 3.25 14.68 12.21
CA PHE A 894 3.97 13.60 11.51
C PHE A 894 5.43 13.98 11.28
N VAL A 895 6.34 13.06 11.65
CA VAL A 895 7.78 13.17 11.37
C VAL A 895 8.26 11.95 10.58
N LEU A 896 8.64 12.18 9.32
CA LEU A 896 9.28 11.18 8.47
C LEU A 896 10.80 11.39 8.46
N LEU A 897 11.56 10.31 8.61
CA LEU A 897 13.00 10.26 8.33
C LEU A 897 13.29 9.11 7.35
N GLY A 898 13.78 9.43 6.17
CA GLY A 898 14.08 8.42 5.16
C GLY A 898 14.25 8.96 3.75
N SER A 899 15.14 8.35 2.97
CA SER A 899 15.35 8.63 1.54
C SER A 899 15.00 7.42 0.67
N SER A 900 14.87 7.65 -0.64
CA SER A 900 14.69 6.59 -1.63
C SER A 900 15.92 6.47 -2.56
N PRO A 901 16.40 5.25 -2.87
CA PRO A 901 17.28 5.03 -4.02
C PRO A 901 16.52 5.12 -5.35
N VAL A 902 15.18 5.15 -5.34
CA VAL A 902 14.32 5.17 -6.53
C VAL A 902 13.96 6.62 -6.85
N ALA A 903 14.59 7.18 -7.89
CA ALA A 903 14.54 8.60 -8.21
C ALA A 903 13.13 9.18 -8.53
N HIS A 904 12.08 8.37 -8.74
CA HIS A 904 10.71 8.88 -8.82
C HIS A 904 10.03 8.98 -7.44
N ILE A 905 10.25 8.00 -6.55
CA ILE A 905 9.74 8.04 -5.17
C ILE A 905 10.43 9.17 -4.40
N GLN A 906 11.75 9.34 -4.57
CA GLN A 906 12.49 10.45 -3.96
C GLN A 906 11.87 11.81 -4.33
N ARG A 907 11.59 12.05 -5.62
CA ARG A 907 10.97 13.30 -6.11
C ARG A 907 9.52 13.50 -5.64
N GLU A 908 8.73 12.43 -5.50
CA GLU A 908 7.39 12.51 -4.92
C GLU A 908 7.46 13.03 -3.46
N PHE A 909 8.32 12.42 -2.65
CA PHE A 909 8.49 12.80 -1.25
C PHE A 909 9.16 14.18 -1.10
N GLU A 910 10.06 14.59 -2.00
CA GLU A 910 10.59 15.96 -2.07
C GLU A 910 9.49 16.97 -2.36
N GLY A 911 8.52 16.66 -3.24
CA GLY A 911 7.33 17.48 -3.46
C GLY A 911 6.50 17.67 -2.19
N ILE A 912 6.27 16.59 -1.44
CA ILE A 912 5.55 16.60 -0.16
C ILE A 912 6.33 17.39 0.91
N ALA A 913 7.65 17.21 0.98
CA ALA A 913 8.52 17.91 1.93
C ALA A 913 8.54 19.42 1.68
N ASN A 914 8.59 19.85 0.41
CA ASN A 914 8.51 21.25 0.01
C ASN A 914 7.13 21.85 0.34
N HIS A 915 6.04 21.10 0.13
CA HIS A 915 4.69 21.54 0.48
C HIS A 915 4.52 21.79 1.99
N PHE A 916 5.11 20.92 2.83
CA PHE A 916 5.02 21.02 4.29
C PHE A 916 6.20 21.74 4.97
N MET A 917 7.15 22.34 4.22
CA MET A 917 8.42 22.86 4.74
C MET A 917 8.27 23.80 5.95
N ASN A 918 7.24 24.66 5.94
CA ASN A 918 6.92 25.63 7.00
C ASN A 918 5.62 25.29 7.76
N HIS A 919 5.08 24.08 7.62
CA HIS A 919 3.81 23.69 8.26
C HIS A 919 3.99 23.47 9.77
N ASP A 920 3.01 23.76 10.61
CA ASP A 920 3.19 23.63 12.07
C ASP A 920 3.31 22.16 12.55
N ASP A 921 2.73 21.20 11.82
CA ASP A 921 2.57 19.81 12.30
C ASP A 921 3.30 18.72 11.50
N ILE A 922 3.85 19.02 10.32
CA ILE A 922 4.34 17.99 9.38
C ILE A 922 5.79 18.27 8.94
N ARG A 923 6.71 17.31 9.13
CA ARG A 923 8.11 17.42 8.68
C ARG A 923 8.61 16.13 8.03
N LEU A 924 9.27 16.28 6.89
CA LEU A 924 9.90 15.18 6.15
C LEU A 924 11.40 15.47 6.04
N ILE A 925 12.23 14.55 6.53
CA ILE A 925 13.69 14.63 6.53
C ILE A 925 14.22 13.55 5.58
N LEU A 926 14.51 13.94 4.33
CA LEU A 926 14.74 13.01 3.22
C LEU A 926 16.20 12.57 3.08
N LYS A 927 16.80 12.12 4.19
CA LYS A 927 18.18 11.65 4.30
C LYS A 927 18.30 10.51 5.31
N TYR A 928 19.47 9.88 5.37
CA TYR A 928 19.87 9.08 6.53
C TYR A 928 20.45 10.00 7.62
N ASP A 929 20.07 9.79 8.88
CA ASP A 929 20.58 10.51 10.05
C ASP A 929 20.37 9.63 11.31
N GLU A 930 21.46 9.12 11.87
CA GLU A 930 21.40 8.20 13.01
C GLU A 930 20.89 8.91 14.28
N SER A 931 21.50 10.03 14.67
CA SER A 931 21.14 10.80 15.88
C SER A 931 19.67 11.28 15.85
N LEU A 932 19.19 11.71 14.69
CA LEU A 932 17.78 12.09 14.54
C LEU A 932 16.84 10.88 14.63
N SER A 933 17.27 9.68 14.22
CA SER A 933 16.44 8.46 14.34
C SER A 933 16.16 8.10 15.81
N HIS A 934 17.20 8.12 16.67
CA HIS A 934 17.08 7.96 18.12
C HIS A 934 16.13 9.02 18.72
N SER A 935 16.30 10.28 18.32
CA SER A 935 15.44 11.39 18.75
C SER A 935 13.97 11.21 18.35
N ILE A 936 13.68 10.68 17.15
CA ILE A 936 12.32 10.41 16.68
C ILE A 936 11.68 9.26 17.45
N PHE A 937 12.38 8.13 17.67
CA PHE A 937 11.85 7.01 18.48
C PHE A 937 11.48 7.46 19.90
N ALA A 938 12.30 8.33 20.51
CA ALA A 938 11.98 8.91 21.81
C ALA A 938 10.78 9.87 21.76
N ALA A 939 10.75 10.77 20.78
CA ALA A 939 9.73 11.82 20.68
C ALA A 939 8.34 11.34 20.23
N SER A 940 8.25 10.29 19.40
CA SER A 940 6.98 9.83 18.86
C SER A 940 6.14 9.11 19.90
N ASP A 941 4.82 9.35 19.88
CA ASP A 941 3.85 8.57 20.66
C ASP A 941 3.46 7.31 19.89
N ILE A 942 3.22 7.45 18.59
CA ILE A 942 2.82 6.40 17.66
C ILE A 942 3.94 6.21 16.61
N PHE A 943 4.21 4.98 16.19
CA PHE A 943 5.19 4.71 15.12
C PHE A 943 4.58 3.85 14.01
N ILE A 944 4.58 4.31 12.76
CA ILE A 944 3.90 3.60 11.65
C ILE A 944 4.85 2.76 10.79
N ILE A 945 4.50 1.48 10.57
CA ILE A 945 5.21 0.52 9.72
C ILE A 945 4.21 -0.16 8.74
N PRO A 946 3.78 0.53 7.67
CA PRO A 946 2.71 0.07 6.79
C PRO A 946 3.28 -0.79 5.63
N SER A 947 4.18 -1.72 5.93
CA SER A 947 4.93 -2.46 4.91
C SER A 947 4.05 -3.40 4.08
N ILE A 948 4.30 -3.45 2.76
CA ILE A 948 3.67 -4.40 1.84
C ILE A 948 4.15 -5.83 2.11
N PHE A 949 5.42 -5.99 2.49
CA PHE A 949 5.92 -7.20 3.16
C PHE A 949 7.11 -6.82 4.04
N GLU A 950 7.30 -7.50 5.17
CA GLU A 950 8.35 -7.17 6.12
C GLU A 950 9.03 -8.43 6.65
N PRO A 951 10.22 -8.81 6.14
CA PRO A 951 10.89 -10.06 6.54
C PRO A 951 11.08 -10.22 8.05
N CYS A 952 11.35 -9.12 8.75
CA CYS A 952 11.34 -9.04 10.20
C CYS A 952 10.81 -7.69 10.68
N GLY A 953 11.47 -6.62 10.22
CA GLY A 953 11.38 -5.30 10.83
C GLY A 953 12.17 -5.26 12.15
N LEU A 954 12.94 -4.18 12.34
CA LEU A 954 13.58 -3.86 13.64
C LEU A 954 13.00 -2.58 14.25
N THR A 955 12.44 -1.70 13.41
CA THR A 955 11.98 -0.37 13.81
C THR A 955 10.77 -0.41 14.75
N GLN A 956 9.91 -1.42 14.65
CA GLN A 956 8.79 -1.62 15.59
C GLN A 956 9.27 -2.07 16.97
N MET A 957 10.31 -2.91 17.05
CA MET A 957 10.93 -3.33 18.32
C MET A 957 11.65 -2.15 18.99
N ILE A 958 12.37 -1.33 18.21
CA ILE A 958 13.00 -0.11 18.70
C ILE A 958 11.93 0.90 19.16
N ALA A 959 10.84 1.09 18.40
CA ALA A 959 9.73 1.96 18.79
C ALA A 959 9.13 1.55 20.14
N MET A 960 8.74 0.27 20.30
CA MET A 960 8.23 -0.26 21.57
C MET A 960 9.24 -0.12 22.72
N ARG A 961 10.52 -0.39 22.48
CA ARG A 961 11.62 -0.20 23.45
C ARG A 961 11.77 1.26 23.92
N TYR A 962 11.41 2.22 23.07
CA TYR A 962 11.37 3.66 23.37
C TYR A 962 9.96 4.14 23.77
N GLY A 963 9.00 3.23 23.97
CA GLY A 963 7.64 3.55 24.40
C GLY A 963 6.83 4.30 23.34
N SER A 964 7.13 4.10 22.05
CA SER A 964 6.33 4.58 20.92
C SER A 964 5.54 3.42 20.33
N ILE A 965 4.21 3.51 20.38
CA ILE A 965 3.30 2.40 20.12
C ILE A 965 3.20 2.13 18.61
N PRO A 966 3.45 0.90 18.14
CA PRO A 966 3.44 0.58 16.72
C PRO A 966 2.03 0.55 16.10
N VAL A 967 1.92 1.10 14.89
CA VAL A 967 0.81 0.91 13.95
C VAL A 967 1.37 0.15 12.74
N ALA A 968 1.08 -1.15 12.63
CA ALA A 968 1.78 -2.06 11.72
C ALA A 968 0.83 -2.91 10.85
N ARG A 969 1.26 -3.28 9.63
CA ARG A 969 0.51 -4.26 8.82
C ARG A 969 0.80 -5.69 9.31
N LYS A 970 -0.21 -6.55 9.45
CA LYS A 970 -0.05 -7.99 9.75
C LYS A 970 0.62 -8.71 8.54
N THR A 971 1.96 -8.77 8.52
CA THR A 971 2.78 -9.50 7.54
C THR A 971 4.18 -9.76 8.08
N GLY A 972 4.79 -10.89 7.68
CA GLY A 972 6.13 -11.30 8.09
C GLY A 972 6.40 -11.09 9.57
N GLY A 973 7.55 -10.52 9.93
CA GLY A 973 7.92 -10.32 11.33
C GLY A 973 7.10 -9.27 12.07
N LEU A 974 6.34 -8.41 11.38
CA LEU A 974 5.37 -7.53 12.05
C LEU A 974 4.22 -8.35 12.66
N ASN A 975 3.78 -9.41 11.97
CA ASN A 975 2.79 -10.36 12.50
C ASN A 975 3.35 -11.23 13.66
N ASP A 976 4.67 -11.38 13.75
CA ASP A 976 5.35 -12.10 14.83
C ASP A 976 5.76 -11.21 16.02
N SER A 977 5.58 -9.88 15.93
CA SER A 977 6.06 -8.93 16.96
C SER A 977 5.09 -7.80 17.34
N VAL A 978 4.07 -7.51 16.53
CA VAL A 978 3.03 -6.52 16.83
C VAL A 978 1.66 -7.20 16.84
N PHE A 979 0.99 -7.11 17.99
CA PHE A 979 -0.30 -7.74 18.26
C PHE A 979 -1.31 -6.69 18.72
N ASP A 980 -2.50 -6.72 18.15
CA ASP A 980 -3.49 -5.65 18.32
C ASP A 980 -4.09 -5.61 19.73
N VAL A 981 -4.25 -4.42 20.31
CA VAL A 981 -4.91 -4.22 21.61
C VAL A 981 -6.43 -4.39 21.58
N ASP A 982 -7.06 -4.24 20.40
CA ASP A 982 -8.52 -4.45 20.23
C ASP A 982 -8.86 -5.87 19.74
N ASP A 983 -7.89 -6.79 19.68
CA ASP A 983 -8.08 -8.18 19.24
C ASP A 983 -8.15 -9.11 20.47
N ASP A 984 -9.39 -9.36 20.93
CA ASP A 984 -9.72 -10.25 22.07
C ASP A 984 -9.16 -11.68 21.93
N THR A 985 -8.74 -12.10 20.73
CA THR A 985 -8.14 -13.42 20.51
C THR A 985 -6.65 -13.46 20.89
N VAL A 986 -6.01 -12.29 21.01
CA VAL A 986 -4.63 -12.15 21.48
C VAL A 986 -4.61 -12.17 23.01
N PRO A 987 -3.83 -13.05 23.68
CA PRO A 987 -3.69 -13.01 25.12
C PRO A 987 -3.16 -11.64 25.61
N LEU A 988 -3.77 -11.08 26.66
CA LEU A 988 -3.49 -9.75 27.23
C LEU A 988 -2.01 -9.43 27.48
N GLN A 989 -1.15 -10.44 27.63
CA GLN A 989 0.31 -10.28 27.78
C GLN A 989 1.03 -9.87 26.48
N PHE A 990 0.51 -10.19 25.28
CA PHE A 990 1.18 -9.94 24.00
C PHE A 990 0.70 -8.67 23.28
N GLN A 991 -0.54 -8.22 23.51
CA GLN A 991 -1.12 -7.01 22.90
C GLN A 991 -0.26 -5.74 23.09
N ASN A 992 0.35 -5.21 22.02
CA ASN A 992 1.42 -4.19 22.10
C ASN A 992 1.37 -3.17 20.94
N GLY A 993 0.18 -2.94 20.37
CA GLY A 993 0.02 -1.94 19.33
C GLY A 993 -1.31 -2.03 18.58
N PHE A 994 -1.33 -1.45 17.40
CA PHE A 994 -2.48 -1.41 16.51
C PHE A 994 -2.09 -1.99 15.16
N THR A 995 -3.00 -2.77 14.56
CA THR A 995 -2.69 -3.54 13.36
C THR A 995 -3.78 -3.45 12.30
N PHE A 996 -3.41 -3.76 11.06
CA PHE A 996 -4.33 -3.88 9.94
C PHE A 996 -3.83 -4.93 8.94
N SER A 997 -4.74 -5.53 8.17
CA SER A 997 -4.39 -6.63 7.25
C SER A 997 -4.25 -6.18 5.80
N THR A 998 -5.19 -5.40 5.29
CA THR A 998 -5.23 -4.94 3.89
C THR A 998 -4.18 -3.86 3.63
N PRO A 999 -3.38 -3.95 2.54
CA PRO A 999 -2.40 -2.92 2.19
C PRO A 999 -3.09 -1.73 1.48
N ASP A 1000 -4.07 -1.10 2.14
CA ASP A 1000 -4.88 -0.02 1.60
C ASP A 1000 -5.10 1.13 2.60
N GLU A 1001 -5.58 2.27 2.10
CA GLU A 1001 -5.84 3.48 2.89
C GLU A 1001 -6.88 3.23 4.00
N HIS A 1002 -7.86 2.35 3.73
CA HIS A 1002 -8.87 1.95 4.71
C HIS A 1002 -8.27 1.15 5.88
N GLY A 1003 -7.36 0.21 5.60
CA GLY A 1003 -6.62 -0.52 6.63
C GLY A 1003 -5.78 0.41 7.51
N VAL A 1004 -5.06 1.35 6.89
CA VAL A 1004 -4.29 2.38 7.62
C VAL A 1004 -5.20 3.23 8.51
N ASN A 1005 -6.31 3.74 7.97
CA ASN A 1005 -7.28 4.53 8.74
C ASN A 1005 -7.81 3.74 9.94
N SER A 1006 -8.22 2.48 9.73
CA SER A 1006 -8.77 1.61 10.77
C SER A 1006 -7.82 1.41 11.96
N ALA A 1007 -6.51 1.30 11.73
CA ALA A 1007 -5.53 1.19 12.82
C ALA A 1007 -5.16 2.56 13.43
N LEU A 1008 -4.98 3.59 12.61
CA LEU A 1008 -4.52 4.91 13.05
C LEU A 1008 -5.60 5.68 13.82
N ASP A 1009 -6.86 5.61 13.38
CA ASP A 1009 -8.00 6.24 14.06
C ASP A 1009 -8.19 5.65 15.48
N ARG A 1010 -8.00 4.32 15.63
CA ARG A 1010 -8.05 3.63 16.94
C ARG A 1010 -6.90 4.07 17.85
N ALA A 1011 -5.67 4.12 17.34
CA ALA A 1011 -4.50 4.60 18.09
C ALA A 1011 -4.70 6.04 18.60
N PHE A 1012 -5.24 6.93 17.76
CA PHE A 1012 -5.56 8.31 18.13
C PHE A 1012 -6.68 8.41 19.17
N ASN A 1013 -7.72 7.57 19.06
CA ASN A 1013 -8.80 7.49 20.03
C ASN A 1013 -8.27 7.07 21.42
N TYR A 1014 -7.47 6.01 21.48
CA TYR A 1014 -6.84 5.55 22.72
C TYR A 1014 -5.94 6.63 23.35
N TYR A 1015 -5.07 7.27 22.55
CA TYR A 1015 -4.17 8.33 23.03
C TYR A 1015 -4.91 9.48 23.72
N ARG A 1016 -6.00 9.95 23.09
CA ARG A 1016 -6.75 11.13 23.52
C ARG A 1016 -7.70 10.87 24.68
N ASN A 1017 -8.44 9.76 24.62
CA ASN A 1017 -9.54 9.50 25.53
C ASN A 1017 -9.13 8.61 26.73
N ASN A 1018 -8.14 7.74 26.55
CA ASN A 1018 -7.77 6.70 27.51
C ASN A 1018 -6.32 6.87 28.03
N THR A 1019 -5.92 8.09 28.41
CA THR A 1019 -4.51 8.42 28.74
C THR A 1019 -3.85 7.49 29.78
N GLU A 1020 -4.60 7.00 30.78
CA GLU A 1020 -4.08 6.06 31.77
C GLU A 1020 -3.77 4.68 31.16
N VAL A 1021 -4.65 4.18 30.29
CA VAL A 1021 -4.45 2.92 29.54
C VAL A 1021 -3.30 3.08 28.55
N TRP A 1022 -3.16 4.25 27.92
CA TRP A 1022 -2.03 4.56 27.05
C TRP A 1022 -0.70 4.50 27.79
N GLN A 1023 -0.61 5.08 29.00
CA GLN A 1023 0.59 5.00 29.82
C GLN A 1023 0.91 3.56 30.24
N GLN A 1024 -0.09 2.75 30.58
CA GLN A 1024 0.10 1.33 30.86
C GLN A 1024 0.61 0.54 29.64
N LEU A 1025 0.10 0.84 28.43
CA LEU A 1025 0.57 0.24 27.18
C LEU A 1025 2.03 0.64 26.89
N VAL A 1026 2.37 1.92 26.99
CA VAL A 1026 3.76 2.42 26.87
C VAL A 1026 4.70 1.73 27.87
N GLN A 1027 4.28 1.56 29.13
CA GLN A 1027 5.08 0.87 30.14
C GLN A 1027 5.21 -0.64 29.87
N LYS A 1028 4.19 -1.27 29.29
CA LYS A 1028 4.23 -2.67 28.91
C LYS A 1028 5.21 -2.90 27.77
N ASP A 1029 5.13 -2.09 26.71
CA ASP A 1029 5.98 -2.19 25.52
C ASP A 1029 7.47 -1.97 25.86
N MET A 1030 7.77 -1.01 26.73
CA MET A 1030 9.15 -0.77 27.21
C MET A 1030 9.71 -1.91 28.08
N ASN A 1031 8.84 -2.72 28.69
CA ASN A 1031 9.19 -3.91 29.48
C ASN A 1031 9.34 -5.19 28.65
N MET A 1032 8.97 -5.19 27.36
CA MET A 1032 9.12 -6.37 26.51
C MET A 1032 10.59 -6.68 26.21
N ASP A 1033 10.95 -7.96 26.29
CA ASP A 1033 12.30 -8.44 25.95
C ASP A 1033 12.43 -8.63 24.44
N PHE A 1034 12.96 -7.60 23.77
CA PHE A 1034 13.40 -7.67 22.36
C PHE A 1034 14.91 -7.95 22.23
N SER A 1035 15.59 -8.43 23.28
CA SER A 1035 17.02 -8.73 23.22
C SER A 1035 17.32 -9.94 22.33
N TRP A 1036 18.60 -10.08 21.95
CA TRP A 1036 19.06 -11.22 21.16
C TRP A 1036 19.10 -12.55 21.93
N GLU A 1037 18.88 -12.59 23.24
CA GLU A 1037 19.16 -13.79 24.05
C GLU A 1037 18.29 -15.01 23.67
N LEU A 1038 17.00 -14.79 23.46
CA LEU A 1038 16.05 -15.81 23.02
C LEU A 1038 16.38 -16.33 21.62
N SER A 1039 16.61 -15.42 20.67
CA SER A 1039 16.90 -15.77 19.27
C SER A 1039 18.28 -16.40 19.10
N ALA A 1040 19.30 -15.93 19.83
CA ALA A 1040 20.64 -16.50 19.83
C ALA A 1040 20.65 -17.92 20.41
N THR A 1041 19.82 -18.22 21.42
CA THR A 1041 19.61 -19.58 21.92
C THR A 1041 19.11 -20.50 20.80
N GLN A 1042 18.13 -20.07 20.00
CA GLN A 1042 17.62 -20.86 18.86
C GLN A 1042 18.70 -21.07 17.77
N TYR A 1043 19.53 -20.06 17.49
CA TYR A 1043 20.67 -20.23 16.58
C TYR A 1043 21.74 -21.20 17.14
N GLU A 1044 22.09 -21.10 18.42
CA GLU A 1044 23.00 -22.04 19.09
C GLU A 1044 22.48 -23.48 19.04
N GLU A 1045 21.20 -23.72 19.34
CA GLU A 1045 20.59 -25.04 19.24
C GLU A 1045 20.74 -25.64 17.83
N LEU A 1046 20.51 -24.85 16.78
CA LEU A 1046 20.70 -25.30 15.39
C LEU A 1046 22.17 -25.64 15.11
N TYR A 1047 23.12 -24.83 15.60
CA TYR A 1047 24.56 -25.06 15.46
C TYR A 1047 24.99 -26.34 16.15
N LEU A 1048 24.69 -26.49 17.44
CA LEU A 1048 25.02 -27.68 18.24
C LEU A 1048 24.43 -28.95 17.62
N ASN A 1049 23.16 -28.92 17.22
CA ASN A 1049 22.51 -30.05 16.55
C ASN A 1049 23.17 -30.40 15.20
N SER A 1050 23.60 -29.40 14.42
CA SER A 1050 24.26 -29.62 13.12
C SER A 1050 25.67 -30.19 13.28
N VAL A 1051 26.43 -29.68 14.25
CA VAL A 1051 27.77 -30.15 14.60
C VAL A 1051 27.73 -31.56 15.20
N ALA A 1052 26.77 -31.85 16.09
CA ALA A 1052 26.56 -33.17 16.65
C ALA A 1052 26.27 -34.23 15.57
N ARG A 1053 25.37 -33.92 14.63
CA ARG A 1053 25.09 -34.80 13.46
C ARG A 1053 26.34 -35.08 12.63
N ALA A 1054 27.21 -34.09 12.41
CA ALA A 1054 28.47 -34.29 11.69
C ALA A 1054 29.48 -35.15 12.46
N ARG A 1055 29.63 -34.94 13.77
CA ARG A 1055 30.50 -35.76 14.62
C ARG A 1055 30.03 -37.24 14.65
N VAL A 1056 28.71 -37.48 14.74
CA VAL A 1056 28.13 -38.83 14.65
C VAL A 1056 28.32 -39.45 13.25
N ALA A 1057 28.23 -38.67 12.18
CA ALA A 1057 28.48 -39.17 10.82
C ALA A 1057 29.95 -39.55 10.61
N ALA A 1058 30.89 -38.73 11.08
CA ALA A 1058 32.33 -39.02 11.03
C ALA A 1058 32.68 -40.30 11.80
N ASN A 1059 32.15 -40.46 13.03
CA ASN A 1059 32.34 -41.65 13.87
C ASN A 1059 31.64 -42.92 13.34
N ARG A 1060 30.93 -42.86 12.21
CA ARG A 1060 30.34 -44.00 11.48
C ARG A 1060 31.02 -44.28 10.14
N ALA A 1061 31.96 -43.43 9.74
CA ALA A 1061 32.77 -43.56 8.52
C ALA A 1061 34.25 -43.90 8.83
N GLN A 1062 34.60 -43.94 10.13
CA GLN A 1062 35.80 -44.52 10.70
C GLN A 1062 35.48 -45.92 11.25
#